data_AF-A0A7K7LZ32-F1
#
_entry.id   AF-A0A7K7LZ32-F1
#
_cell.length_a   1.000
_cell.length_b   1.000
_cell.length_c   1.000
_cell.angle_alpha   90.00
_cell.angle_beta   90.00
_cell.angle_gamma   90.00
#
_symmetry.space_group_name_H-M   'P 1'
#
loop_
_entity.id
_entity.type
_entity.pdbx_description
1 polymer ?
#
loop_
_entity_poly.entity_id
_entity_poly.type
_entity_poly.pdbx_seq_one_letter_code
_entity_poly.pdbx_strand_id
1 'polypeptide(L)'
;MGTAGIEPAEMEPARQAEEPLGSPALPAEAPQGGPPAAAPSGEGELPAKPGRERQRERERGRCGTGPQGSAGRAARGRARRAPGRRSGGENPRRAGVTVDSSKAKTSLEALKISLRQLRWKEFPFGRRLPCDIYWHGVSFHDNNIFSGQVNKFPGMMETVRKITLSRAMRTMQDLFPLEYNFYPRSWILPEELPLFVAEVRMMKDRNPSWKPTFIVKPDGGCQGDGIYLIKDPSDIRLTGSIQSRPAVVQEYICKPLLVDKLKFDIRLYVLLKSLEPLEIYIAKDGLSRFCTEPYQEPTLKNLHQVFMHLTNYSLNIHSGNFIHSASVNTGSKRTFSSILCRLSSRGADVKKLWSDIISLVIKTIIALTPELKVYYQSDIPAGKPGPTCFQILGFDILLMKNLKPVLLEVNANPSMRIEHEQELSPGVFENVPSPVDEEVKVAVIRDTLRLVDPQKKKRKDTHATRAVQWLGVHEHSGLQELSPRQGLGGMSSEALPKLTPRAILCCRCQGVEQAPEGSEELPEAALPSLCLKQVFPKYAKQFSYLRLVDRVAALFIRFLGVKGTTKLGPTGFRTFIRNCKLSNSSFSMAAVDILYIDITRRWNSMGIDHKESGMCLQAFVEAFFCLAQRKYKSLPLHDQVASLIELCECRLAALRGKRLVWGCG
;
A
#
# COMPACT_ATOMS: atom_id res chain seq x y z
N MET A 1 -12.44 67.97 68.69
CA MET A 1 -13.34 68.71 67.80
C MET A 1 -13.31 68.01 66.44
N GLY A 2 -14.40 67.57 65.81
CA GLY A 2 -15.80 67.49 66.24
C GLY A 2 -16.72 67.08 65.07
N THR A 3 -17.44 65.96 65.23
CA THR A 3 -18.79 65.62 64.67
C THR A 3 -19.15 65.80 63.18
N ALA A 4 -19.62 64.67 62.59
CA ALA A 4 -20.86 64.48 61.79
C ALA A 4 -21.08 65.27 60.47
N GLY A 5 -21.92 64.83 59.51
CA GLY A 5 -22.90 63.74 59.53
C GLY A 5 -23.41 63.27 58.14
N ILE A 6 -24.64 62.77 58.09
CA ILE A 6 -25.22 61.83 57.11
C ILE A 6 -26.23 62.51 56.12
N GLU A 7 -26.45 61.88 54.95
CA GLU A 7 -27.58 61.87 53.96
C GLU A 7 -28.93 62.59 54.27
N PRO A 8 -29.83 62.93 53.30
CA PRO A 8 -30.32 62.02 52.22
C PRO A 8 -30.82 62.66 50.88
N ALA A 9 -31.64 61.90 50.13
CA ALA A 9 -32.03 62.09 48.72
C ALA A 9 -33.48 62.59 48.47
N GLU A 10 -33.72 63.14 47.27
CA GLU A 10 -35.01 63.50 46.62
C GLU A 10 -34.78 63.60 45.09
N MET A 11 -35.75 63.59 44.16
CA MET A 11 -37.05 62.93 44.00
C MET A 11 -37.49 63.15 42.52
N GLU A 12 -38.00 62.13 41.81
CA GLU A 12 -38.54 62.28 40.43
C GLU A 12 -39.99 62.81 40.47
N PRO A 13 -40.53 63.51 39.42
CA PRO A 13 -41.35 62.77 38.43
C PRO A 13 -41.57 63.39 37.01
N ALA A 14 -41.69 62.47 36.03
CA ALA A 14 -42.69 62.38 34.93
C ALA A 14 -43.34 63.59 34.20
N ARG A 15 -43.43 63.50 32.86
CA ARG A 15 -44.65 63.20 32.05
C ARG A 15 -44.35 63.22 30.52
N GLN A 16 -44.59 62.11 29.79
CA GLN A 16 -45.76 61.78 28.93
C GLN A 16 -45.87 62.55 27.59
N ALA A 17 -46.39 62.01 26.48
CA ALA A 17 -46.57 60.64 25.95
C ALA A 17 -47.15 60.71 24.52
N GLU A 18 -46.91 59.70 23.67
CA GLU A 18 -47.92 58.93 22.87
C GLU A 18 -47.32 58.23 21.62
N GLU A 19 -48.05 57.23 21.12
CA GLU A 19 -47.60 56.11 20.27
C GLU A 19 -48.44 56.06 18.94
N PRO A 20 -48.20 55.18 17.92
CA PRO A 20 -48.33 53.71 18.09
C PRO A 20 -47.41 52.76 17.27
N LEU A 21 -47.17 51.59 17.88
CA LEU A 21 -46.97 50.23 17.33
C LEU A 21 -46.60 49.98 15.84
N GLY A 22 -45.48 49.25 15.66
CA GLY A 22 -45.15 48.45 14.47
C GLY A 22 -43.92 47.55 14.70
N SER A 23 -44.12 46.23 14.86
CA SER A 23 -43.14 45.29 15.43
C SER A 23 -41.92 44.93 14.53
N PRO A 24 -40.75 44.56 15.10
CA PRO A 24 -39.51 44.27 14.36
C PRO A 24 -39.39 42.82 13.86
N ALA A 25 -38.66 42.62 12.76
CA ALA A 25 -38.37 41.31 12.19
C ALA A 25 -37.11 40.66 12.80
N LEU A 26 -37.19 39.36 13.11
CA LEU A 26 -36.10 38.52 13.64
C LEU A 26 -35.63 37.47 12.61
N PRO A 27 -34.41 36.89 12.76
CA PRO A 27 -33.81 35.99 11.77
C PRO A 27 -34.39 34.57 11.81
N ALA A 28 -34.29 33.86 10.68
CA ALA A 28 -34.88 32.53 10.49
C ALA A 28 -34.10 31.39 11.19
N GLU A 29 -34.81 30.61 12.02
CA GLU A 29 -34.32 29.36 12.60
C GLU A 29 -34.64 28.13 11.72
N ALA A 30 -33.90 27.04 11.98
CA ALA A 30 -34.13 25.73 11.37
C ALA A 30 -35.21 24.92 12.12
N PRO A 31 -36.02 24.08 11.44
CA PRO A 31 -37.06 23.31 12.09
C PRO A 31 -36.54 22.06 12.79
N GLN A 32 -36.92 21.84 14.06
CA GLN A 32 -36.80 20.56 14.76
C GLN A 32 -38.17 19.99 15.16
N GLY A 33 -38.40 18.73 14.77
CA GLY A 33 -39.15 17.69 15.49
C GLY A 33 -40.51 17.98 16.15
N GLY A 34 -41.58 17.43 15.54
CA GLY A 34 -42.82 17.02 16.22
C GLY A 34 -43.02 15.49 16.10
N PRO A 35 -43.80 14.84 16.99
CA PRO A 35 -43.72 13.39 17.22
C PRO A 35 -44.61 12.53 16.31
N PRO A 36 -44.24 11.24 16.08
CA PRO A 36 -45.15 10.25 15.51
C PRO A 36 -45.96 9.54 16.61
N ALA A 37 -47.29 9.62 16.54
CA ALA A 37 -48.20 8.86 17.41
C ALA A 37 -48.47 7.45 16.84
N ALA A 38 -48.74 6.48 17.73
CA ALA A 38 -48.95 5.07 17.37
C ALA A 38 -50.43 4.74 17.07
N ALA A 39 -50.66 3.79 16.17
CA ALA A 39 -51.95 3.16 15.86
C ALA A 39 -51.69 1.74 15.24
N PRO A 40 -52.66 0.81 15.17
CA PRO A 40 -52.47 -0.49 15.82
C PRO A 40 -52.51 -1.72 14.90
N SER A 41 -52.50 -2.91 15.51
CA SER A 41 -52.49 -4.24 14.92
C SER A 41 -53.89 -4.87 14.75
N GLY A 42 -54.12 -5.60 13.64
CA GLY A 42 -55.00 -6.78 13.59
C GLY A 42 -56.23 -6.76 12.67
N GLU A 43 -56.35 -7.80 11.82
CA GLU A 43 -57.59 -8.42 11.26
C GLU A 43 -58.52 -7.56 10.35
N GLY A 44 -59.18 -8.03 9.27
CA GLY A 44 -59.23 -9.33 8.56
C GLY A 44 -60.13 -9.29 7.28
N GLU A 45 -60.10 -10.36 6.47
CA GLU A 45 -61.10 -10.83 5.45
C GLU A 45 -61.35 -10.15 4.05
N LEU A 46 -60.79 -10.78 2.98
CA LEU A 46 -61.45 -11.49 1.82
C LEU A 46 -62.47 -10.78 0.85
N PRO A 47 -62.83 -11.31 -0.37
CA PRO A 47 -62.48 -12.60 -1.04
C PRO A 47 -62.14 -12.62 -2.58
N ALA A 48 -61.60 -13.78 -3.04
CA ALA A 48 -61.82 -14.56 -4.30
C ALA A 48 -61.46 -14.10 -5.77
N LYS A 49 -60.39 -14.73 -6.32
CA LYS A 49 -60.29 -15.74 -7.45
C LYS A 49 -61.18 -15.66 -8.75
N PRO A 50 -60.85 -16.38 -9.86
CA PRO A 50 -59.70 -17.26 -10.23
C PRO A 50 -58.99 -16.84 -11.57
N GLY A 51 -58.05 -17.56 -12.22
CA GLY A 51 -57.24 -18.76 -11.88
C GLY A 51 -57.29 -19.94 -12.90
N ARG A 52 -56.21 -20.23 -13.68
CA ARG A 52 -55.98 -21.52 -14.40
C ARG A 52 -54.50 -21.84 -14.71
N GLU A 53 -54.09 -23.09 -14.48
CA GLU A 53 -52.74 -23.63 -14.69
C GLU A 53 -52.64 -24.53 -15.95
N ARG A 54 -51.41 -24.92 -16.33
CA ARG A 54 -51.11 -26.30 -16.79
C ARG A 54 -49.64 -26.69 -16.59
N GLN A 55 -49.42 -27.85 -15.99
CA GLN A 55 -48.12 -28.46 -15.70
C GLN A 55 -47.48 -29.13 -16.93
N ARG A 56 -46.18 -29.45 -16.85
CA ARG A 56 -45.62 -30.75 -17.30
C ARG A 56 -44.33 -31.08 -16.54
N GLU A 57 -43.87 -32.32 -16.70
CA GLU A 57 -43.33 -33.17 -15.63
C GLU A 57 -42.03 -33.90 -16.06
N ARG A 58 -41.35 -34.62 -15.13
CA ARG A 58 -40.42 -35.77 -15.34
C ARG A 58 -39.00 -35.53 -15.89
N GLU A 59 -38.00 -36.42 -15.67
CA GLU A 59 -37.64 -37.40 -14.61
C GLU A 59 -36.17 -37.86 -14.84
N ARG A 60 -35.58 -38.67 -13.94
CA ARG A 60 -34.26 -39.34 -14.12
C ARG A 60 -34.43 -40.85 -14.38
N GLY A 61 -33.62 -41.49 -15.26
CA GLY A 61 -33.53 -42.97 -15.25
C GLY A 61 -32.75 -43.72 -16.37
N ARG A 62 -31.54 -44.22 -16.03
CA ARG A 62 -30.80 -45.46 -16.44
C ARG A 62 -31.05 -46.27 -17.75
N CYS A 63 -29.91 -46.54 -18.43
CA CYS A 63 -29.31 -47.82 -18.93
C CYS A 63 -30.00 -48.86 -19.87
N GLY A 64 -29.17 -49.35 -20.83
CA GLY A 64 -29.26 -50.65 -21.54
C GLY A 64 -29.95 -50.59 -22.92
N THR A 65 -29.57 -51.29 -24.00
CA THR A 65 -28.45 -52.20 -24.37
C THR A 65 -28.27 -52.18 -25.93
N GLY A 66 -27.21 -52.77 -26.51
CA GLY A 66 -26.95 -52.78 -27.99
C GLY A 66 -27.82 -53.76 -28.82
N PRO A 67 -27.39 -54.25 -30.03
CA PRO A 67 -26.05 -54.14 -30.65
C PRO A 67 -25.99 -53.99 -32.22
N GLN A 68 -24.75 -54.01 -32.78
CA GLN A 68 -24.33 -54.40 -34.16
C GLN A 68 -24.78 -53.59 -35.41
N GLY A 69 -23.91 -53.55 -36.44
CA GLY A 69 -24.23 -53.14 -37.83
C GLY A 69 -23.11 -52.38 -38.57
N SER A 70 -22.57 -52.95 -39.66
CA SER A 70 -21.34 -52.47 -40.35
C SER A 70 -21.52 -52.08 -41.82
N ALA A 71 -20.92 -50.95 -42.26
CA ALA A 71 -20.33 -50.67 -43.59
C ALA A 71 -20.05 -49.14 -43.70
N GLY A 72 -19.05 -48.60 -44.40
CA GLY A 72 -17.96 -49.22 -45.17
C GLY A 72 -17.80 -48.60 -46.56
N ARG A 73 -16.85 -47.65 -46.76
CA ARG A 73 -16.21 -47.40 -48.07
C ARG A 73 -14.92 -46.56 -48.00
N ALA A 74 -13.89 -47.09 -48.65
CA ALA A 74 -12.60 -46.46 -48.99
C ALA A 74 -12.75 -45.66 -50.32
N ALA A 75 -11.80 -44.94 -50.93
CA ALA A 75 -10.44 -44.46 -50.60
C ALA A 75 -10.02 -43.45 -51.72
N ARG A 76 -8.88 -42.77 -51.53
CA ARG A 76 -7.76 -42.56 -52.48
C ARG A 76 -7.15 -41.16 -52.35
N GLY A 77 -5.88 -41.11 -52.00
CA GLY A 77 -5.09 -39.87 -52.01
C GLY A 77 -4.56 -39.54 -53.41
N ARG A 78 -4.13 -38.28 -53.59
CA ARG A 78 -3.27 -37.88 -54.71
C ARG A 78 -2.29 -36.80 -54.23
N ALA A 79 -1.02 -37.16 -54.11
CA ALA A 79 0.04 -36.19 -53.88
C ALA A 79 0.28 -35.35 -55.15
N ARG A 80 0.46 -34.04 -54.99
CA ARG A 80 1.08 -33.17 -56.01
C ARG A 80 2.06 -32.20 -55.37
N ARG A 81 3.16 -31.97 -56.08
CA ARG A 81 4.35 -31.21 -55.66
C ARG A 81 4.08 -29.71 -55.54
N ALA A 82 4.89 -29.04 -54.73
CA ALA A 82 4.94 -27.59 -54.63
C ALA A 82 5.53 -26.91 -55.87
N PRO A 83 5.12 -25.66 -56.12
CA PRO A 83 6.02 -24.51 -56.30
C PRO A 83 5.72 -23.48 -55.20
N GLY A 84 6.61 -22.61 -54.73
CA GLY A 84 7.91 -22.15 -55.18
C GLY A 84 8.11 -20.81 -54.48
N ARG A 85 8.97 -20.76 -53.45
CA ARG A 85 9.16 -19.55 -52.63
C ARG A 85 9.75 -18.43 -53.50
N ARG A 86 9.04 -17.29 -53.62
CA ARG A 86 9.71 -15.99 -53.82
C ARG A 86 10.00 -15.38 -52.45
N SER A 87 11.27 -15.33 -52.10
CA SER A 87 11.78 -14.73 -50.86
C SER A 87 11.81 -13.20 -50.98
N GLY A 88 10.68 -12.56 -50.72
CA GLY A 88 10.67 -11.15 -50.29
C GLY A 88 11.19 -11.08 -48.87
N GLY A 89 12.42 -10.57 -48.69
CA GLY A 89 13.10 -10.49 -47.40
C GLY A 89 12.60 -9.37 -46.49
N GLU A 90 11.29 -9.32 -46.20
CA GLU A 90 10.81 -8.49 -45.11
C GLU A 90 11.18 -9.14 -43.77
N ASN A 91 12.14 -8.52 -43.10
CA ASN A 91 12.42 -8.79 -41.68
C ASN A 91 11.09 -8.58 -40.92
N PRO A 92 10.53 -9.58 -40.22
CA PRO A 92 9.23 -9.42 -39.57
C PRO A 92 9.35 -8.31 -38.53
N ARG A 93 8.70 -7.16 -38.80
CA ARG A 93 8.70 -5.99 -37.92
C ARG A 93 8.34 -6.46 -36.52
N ARG A 94 9.29 -6.37 -35.57
CA ARG A 94 9.09 -6.87 -34.20
C ARG A 94 7.79 -6.31 -33.66
N ALA A 95 6.86 -7.18 -33.27
CA ALA A 95 5.62 -6.75 -32.64
C ALA A 95 5.96 -5.90 -31.40
N GLY A 96 5.59 -4.62 -31.45
CA GLY A 96 5.80 -3.69 -30.35
C GLY A 96 5.02 -4.13 -29.11
N VAL A 97 5.57 -3.85 -27.92
CA VAL A 97 4.91 -4.16 -26.65
C VAL A 97 3.54 -3.48 -26.62
N THR A 98 2.51 -4.24 -26.21
CA THR A 98 1.11 -3.81 -26.21
C THR A 98 0.64 -3.46 -24.80
N VAL A 99 0.00 -2.29 -24.65
CA VAL A 99 -0.43 -1.76 -23.35
C VAL A 99 -1.90 -1.36 -23.41
N ASP A 100 -2.73 -1.94 -22.55
CA ASP A 100 -4.11 -1.49 -22.31
C ASP A 100 -4.09 -0.31 -21.32
N SER A 101 -4.58 0.85 -21.77
CA SER A 101 -4.67 2.09 -20.98
C SER A 101 -6.12 2.46 -20.61
N SER A 102 -7.11 1.66 -21.00
CA SER A 102 -8.54 1.97 -20.84
C SER A 102 -8.99 2.22 -19.40
N LYS A 103 -8.25 1.67 -18.43
CA LYS A 103 -8.52 1.82 -16.99
C LYS A 103 -7.48 2.69 -16.26
N ALA A 104 -6.63 3.43 -16.97
CA ALA A 104 -5.48 4.14 -16.39
C ALA A 104 -5.83 5.34 -15.48
N LYS A 105 -7.02 5.93 -15.64
CA LYS A 105 -7.53 7.08 -14.85
C LYS A 105 -6.49 8.20 -14.73
N THR A 106 -6.11 8.61 -13.52
CA THR A 106 -5.16 9.72 -13.27
C THR A 106 -3.77 9.51 -13.87
N SER A 107 -3.41 8.29 -14.31
CA SER A 107 -2.13 8.03 -14.98
C SER A 107 -2.14 8.28 -16.49
N LEU A 108 -3.31 8.54 -17.11
CA LEU A 108 -3.48 8.41 -18.57
C LEU A 108 -2.52 9.29 -19.39
N GLU A 109 -2.45 10.60 -19.12
CA GLU A 109 -1.61 11.49 -19.94
C GLU A 109 -0.11 11.22 -19.75
N ALA A 110 0.33 11.00 -18.51
CA ALA A 110 1.72 10.60 -18.22
C ALA A 110 2.08 9.22 -18.83
N LEU A 111 1.10 8.31 -18.92
CA LEU A 111 1.24 7.02 -19.60
C LEU A 111 1.35 7.21 -21.13
N LYS A 112 0.48 8.00 -21.76
CA LYS A 112 0.56 8.32 -23.20
C LYS A 112 1.91 8.93 -23.58
N ILE A 113 2.43 9.87 -22.79
CA ILE A 113 3.78 10.44 -23.00
C ILE A 113 4.84 9.34 -22.89
N SER A 114 4.75 8.49 -21.86
CA SER A 114 5.68 7.39 -21.64
C SER A 114 5.66 6.36 -22.78
N LEU A 115 4.49 5.98 -23.28
CA LEU A 115 4.33 5.01 -24.38
C LEU A 115 4.86 5.57 -25.70
N ARG A 116 4.64 6.86 -25.99
CA ARG A 116 5.26 7.56 -27.13
C ARG A 116 6.79 7.55 -27.04
N GLN A 117 7.36 7.91 -25.88
CA GLN A 117 8.83 7.87 -25.66
C GLN A 117 9.42 6.46 -25.81
N LEU A 118 8.65 5.40 -25.51
CA LEU A 118 9.09 4.00 -25.66
C LEU A 118 8.77 3.38 -27.03
N ARG A 119 8.00 4.09 -27.89
CA ARG A 119 7.42 3.55 -29.14
C ARG A 119 6.60 2.27 -28.91
N TRP A 120 5.84 2.22 -27.81
CA TRP A 120 4.97 1.10 -27.44
C TRP A 120 3.53 1.33 -27.92
N LYS A 121 2.79 0.24 -28.19
CA LYS A 121 1.45 0.32 -28.77
C LYS A 121 0.37 0.40 -27.69
N GLU A 122 -0.30 1.54 -27.62
CA GLU A 122 -1.44 1.79 -26.74
C GLU A 122 -2.75 1.20 -27.28
N PHE A 123 -3.61 0.74 -26.38
CA PHE A 123 -5.02 0.38 -26.64
C PHE A 123 -5.92 1.14 -25.64
N PRO A 124 -6.41 2.35 -25.98
CA PRO A 124 -7.15 3.22 -25.06
C PRO A 124 -8.59 2.76 -24.78
N PHE A 125 -9.16 1.90 -25.64
CA PHE A 125 -10.49 1.31 -25.48
C PHE A 125 -10.43 -0.19 -25.10
N GLY A 126 -9.26 -0.65 -24.67
CA GLY A 126 -8.98 -2.06 -24.42
C GLY A 126 -8.92 -2.91 -25.70
N ARG A 127 -8.83 -4.24 -25.54
CA ARG A 127 -8.69 -5.18 -26.65
C ARG A 127 -9.26 -6.56 -26.30
N ARG A 128 -9.88 -7.24 -27.28
CA ARG A 128 -10.35 -8.65 -27.13
C ARG A 128 -9.22 -9.66 -27.02
N LEU A 129 -8.09 -9.41 -27.71
CA LEU A 129 -6.87 -10.23 -27.60
C LEU A 129 -6.02 -9.72 -26.44
N PRO A 130 -5.29 -10.60 -25.72
CA PRO A 130 -4.44 -10.18 -24.62
C PRO A 130 -3.43 -9.08 -24.98
N CYS A 131 -3.18 -8.20 -24.01
CA CYS A 131 -2.09 -7.24 -24.04
C CYS A 131 -0.92 -7.75 -23.20
N ASP A 132 0.30 -7.27 -23.47
CA ASP A 132 1.47 -7.59 -22.66
C ASP A 132 1.38 -6.96 -21.26
N ILE A 133 0.79 -5.75 -21.17
CA ILE A 133 0.64 -4.97 -19.95
C ILE A 133 -0.78 -4.37 -19.87
N TYR A 134 -1.37 -4.40 -18.68
CA TYR A 134 -2.65 -3.78 -18.33
C TYR A 134 -2.40 -2.68 -17.29
N TRP A 135 -2.75 -1.43 -17.62
CA TRP A 135 -2.52 -0.27 -16.75
C TRP A 135 -3.83 0.23 -16.12
N HIS A 136 -4.04 -0.13 -14.86
CA HIS A 136 -5.23 0.22 -14.07
C HIS A 136 -4.92 1.36 -13.09
N GLY A 137 -5.92 2.20 -12.83
CA GLY A 137 -5.80 3.34 -11.91
C GLY A 137 -5.95 2.96 -10.43
N VAL A 138 -6.87 2.04 -10.10
CA VAL A 138 -7.29 1.75 -8.70
C VAL A 138 -7.01 0.30 -8.30
N SER A 139 -7.71 -0.66 -8.90
CA SER A 139 -7.52 -2.10 -8.67
C SER A 139 -7.83 -2.87 -9.96
N PHE A 140 -7.68 -4.19 -9.92
CA PHE A 140 -8.22 -5.10 -10.92
C PHE A 140 -8.94 -6.24 -10.19
N HIS A 141 -10.16 -6.52 -10.64
CA HIS A 141 -10.93 -7.72 -10.30
C HIS A 141 -11.49 -8.33 -11.60
N ASP A 142 -10.89 -7.97 -12.74
CA ASP A 142 -11.28 -8.48 -14.05
C ASP A 142 -10.83 -9.93 -14.17
N ASN A 143 -11.77 -10.85 -13.96
CA ASN A 143 -11.61 -12.29 -14.17
C ASN A 143 -11.14 -12.68 -15.60
N ASN A 144 -11.03 -11.71 -16.52
CA ASN A 144 -10.63 -11.89 -17.92
C ASN A 144 -9.12 -11.71 -18.17
N ILE A 145 -8.34 -11.23 -17.18
CA ILE A 145 -6.88 -11.09 -17.31
C ILE A 145 -6.21 -12.42 -16.90
N PHE A 146 -6.02 -13.32 -17.85
CA PHE A 146 -5.40 -14.64 -17.61
C PHE A 146 -3.89 -14.71 -17.91
N SER A 147 -3.30 -13.63 -18.41
CA SER A 147 -1.90 -13.57 -18.83
C SER A 147 -1.39 -12.12 -18.89
N GLY A 148 -0.10 -11.93 -19.20
CA GLY A 148 0.53 -10.61 -19.25
C GLY A 148 0.87 -10.09 -17.85
N GLN A 149 0.93 -8.76 -17.71
CA GLN A 149 1.32 -8.09 -16.48
C GLN A 149 0.32 -7.00 -16.11
N VAL A 150 0.07 -6.78 -14.82
CA VAL A 150 -0.85 -5.74 -14.33
C VAL A 150 -0.18 -4.86 -13.28
N ASN A 151 -0.43 -3.55 -13.34
CA ASN A 151 0.21 -2.55 -12.48
C ASN A 151 -0.40 -2.44 -11.05
N LYS A 152 -0.98 -3.53 -10.53
CA LYS A 152 -1.61 -3.64 -9.20
C LYS A 152 -1.36 -5.02 -8.60
N PHE A 153 -1.21 -5.09 -7.27
CA PHE A 153 -1.32 -6.34 -6.50
C PHE A 153 -2.73 -6.47 -5.89
N PRO A 154 -3.34 -7.68 -5.90
CA PRO A 154 -4.48 -8.00 -5.05
C PRO A 154 -4.18 -7.68 -3.58
N GLY A 155 -5.15 -7.14 -2.84
CA GLY A 155 -5.00 -6.83 -1.41
C GLY A 155 -4.17 -5.59 -1.07
N MET A 156 -3.59 -4.88 -2.04
CA MET A 156 -2.71 -3.74 -1.73
C MET A 156 -3.45 -2.59 -1.05
N MET A 157 -4.68 -2.27 -1.49
CA MET A 157 -5.45 -1.17 -0.90
C MET A 157 -5.81 -1.49 0.55
N GLU A 158 -6.21 -2.73 0.80
CA GLU A 158 -6.58 -3.29 2.09
C GLU A 158 -5.40 -3.32 3.06
N THR A 159 -4.22 -3.66 2.53
CA THR A 159 -2.93 -3.76 3.26
C THR A 159 -2.39 -2.39 3.68
N VAL A 160 -2.57 -1.33 2.87
CA VAL A 160 -2.07 0.02 3.19
C VAL A 160 -3.10 0.93 3.88
N ARG A 161 -4.32 0.44 4.16
CA ARG A 161 -5.27 1.16 5.05
C ARG A 161 -4.61 1.48 6.38
N LYS A 162 -5.02 2.58 7.02
CA LYS A 162 -4.30 3.16 8.17
C LYS A 162 -4.26 2.18 9.34
N ILE A 163 -5.35 1.47 9.59
CA ILE A 163 -5.43 0.42 10.62
C ILE A 163 -4.52 -0.76 10.27
N THR A 164 -4.60 -1.30 9.04
CA THR A 164 -3.77 -2.45 8.62
C THR A 164 -2.28 -2.12 8.64
N LEU A 165 -1.90 -0.94 8.13
CA LEU A 165 -0.54 -0.39 8.19
C LEU A 165 -0.07 -0.22 9.64
N SER A 166 -0.92 0.32 10.53
CA SER A 166 -0.58 0.47 11.96
C SER A 166 -0.38 -0.87 12.65
N ARG A 167 -1.23 -1.87 12.37
CA ARG A 167 -1.09 -3.24 12.88
C ARG A 167 0.23 -3.87 12.41
N ALA A 168 0.52 -3.80 11.11
CA ALA A 168 1.76 -4.34 10.53
C ALA A 168 3.02 -3.64 11.10
N MET A 169 2.98 -2.31 11.25
CA MET A 169 4.07 -1.55 11.88
C MET A 169 4.26 -1.93 13.35
N ARG A 170 3.17 -2.06 14.12
CA ARG A 170 3.26 -2.46 15.54
C ARG A 170 3.86 -3.86 15.70
N THR A 171 3.40 -4.85 14.93
CA THR A 171 4.01 -6.21 14.93
C THR A 171 5.52 -6.18 14.67
N MET A 172 5.98 -5.29 13.78
CA MET A 172 7.41 -5.12 13.52
C MET A 172 8.14 -4.30 14.59
N GLN A 173 7.46 -3.38 15.29
CA GLN A 173 7.99 -2.68 16.47
C GLN A 173 8.11 -3.61 17.68
N ASP A 174 7.20 -4.56 17.87
CA ASP A 174 7.24 -5.55 18.95
C ASP A 174 8.44 -6.51 18.78
N LEU A 175 8.75 -6.90 17.54
CA LEU A 175 9.91 -7.73 17.20
C LEU A 175 11.23 -6.94 17.19
N PHE A 176 11.22 -5.75 16.59
CA PHE A 176 12.41 -4.97 16.25
C PHE A 176 12.23 -3.47 16.57
N PRO A 177 12.11 -3.09 17.86
CA PRO A 177 11.70 -1.74 18.26
C PRO A 177 12.66 -0.63 17.81
N LEU A 178 13.97 -0.92 17.79
CA LEU A 178 14.99 0.02 17.32
C LEU A 178 14.95 0.20 15.79
N GLU A 179 14.55 -0.83 15.05
CA GLU A 179 14.54 -0.83 13.59
C GLU A 179 13.32 -0.10 13.01
N TYR A 180 12.17 -0.18 13.72
CA TYR A 180 10.87 0.37 13.30
C TYR A 180 10.45 1.65 14.04
N ASN A 181 11.39 2.34 14.69
CA ASN A 181 11.16 3.62 15.37
C ASN A 181 10.88 4.83 14.43
N PHE A 182 10.67 4.58 13.13
CA PHE A 182 10.33 5.57 12.10
C PHE A 182 8.82 5.71 11.86
N TYR A 183 7.98 4.96 12.58
CA TYR A 183 6.52 5.09 12.56
C TYR A 183 6.03 5.58 13.95
N PRO A 184 5.24 6.65 14.05
CA PRO A 184 4.80 7.18 15.35
C PRO A 184 3.86 6.21 16.07
N ARG A 185 3.82 6.25 17.42
CA ARG A 185 2.89 5.39 18.17
C ARG A 185 1.46 5.71 17.80
N SER A 186 0.68 4.65 17.65
CA SER A 186 -0.63 4.65 17.03
C SER A 186 -1.56 3.68 17.74
N TRP A 187 -2.81 4.09 17.97
CA TRP A 187 -3.89 3.33 18.60
C TRP A 187 -5.09 3.27 17.67
N ILE A 188 -5.80 2.15 17.66
CA ILE A 188 -6.91 1.85 16.74
C ILE A 188 -8.24 2.05 17.46
N LEU A 189 -9.11 2.90 16.91
CA LEU A 189 -10.42 3.19 17.45
C LEU A 189 -11.53 2.44 16.69
N PRO A 190 -12.60 2.02 17.38
CA PRO A 190 -12.90 2.26 18.80
C PRO A 190 -12.21 1.30 19.79
N GLU A 191 -11.63 0.20 19.33
CA GLU A 191 -11.31 -0.97 20.17
C GLU A 191 -10.21 -0.71 21.21
N GLU A 192 -9.24 0.15 20.89
CA GLU A 192 -8.10 0.48 21.76
C GLU A 192 -8.30 1.82 22.50
N LEU A 193 -9.48 2.42 22.45
CA LEU A 193 -9.79 3.66 23.19
C LEU A 193 -9.46 3.55 24.71
N PRO A 194 -9.82 2.46 25.43
CA PRO A 194 -9.49 2.35 26.84
C PRO A 194 -7.98 2.25 27.10
N LEU A 195 -7.24 1.60 26.18
CA LEU A 195 -5.78 1.47 26.26
C LEU A 195 -5.10 2.82 26.04
N PHE A 196 -5.53 3.57 25.02
CA PHE A 196 -5.06 4.93 24.74
C PHE A 196 -5.29 5.88 25.93
N VAL A 197 -6.50 5.89 26.50
CA VAL A 197 -6.83 6.71 27.68
C VAL A 197 -5.94 6.35 28.88
N ALA A 198 -5.76 5.05 29.16
CA ALA A 198 -4.94 4.59 30.27
C ALA A 198 -3.44 4.92 30.08
N GLU A 199 -2.90 4.74 28.86
CA GLU A 199 -1.51 5.03 28.55
C GLU A 199 -1.20 6.53 28.63
N VAL A 200 -2.08 7.38 28.09
CA VAL A 200 -1.93 8.85 28.19
C VAL A 200 -1.99 9.32 29.64
N ARG A 201 -2.91 8.76 30.44
CA ARG A 201 -2.98 9.05 31.88
C ARG A 201 -1.68 8.67 32.59
N MET A 202 -1.20 7.43 32.44
CA MET A 202 0.05 6.98 33.07
C MET A 202 1.27 7.82 32.66
N MET A 203 1.34 8.30 31.41
CA MET A 203 2.43 9.16 30.97
C MET A 203 2.33 10.59 31.55
N LYS A 204 1.13 11.15 31.68
CA LYS A 204 0.90 12.43 32.38
C LYS A 204 1.26 12.32 33.87
N ASP A 205 0.86 11.25 34.54
CA ASP A 205 1.15 11.01 35.96
C ASP A 205 2.66 10.88 36.21
N ARG A 206 3.40 10.22 35.29
CA ARG A 206 4.88 10.10 35.34
C ARG A 206 5.62 11.38 34.97
N ASN A 207 5.03 12.22 34.12
CA ASN A 207 5.64 13.47 33.67
C ASN A 207 4.57 14.54 33.40
N PRO A 208 4.22 15.37 34.41
CA PRO A 208 3.24 16.45 34.26
C PRO A 208 3.62 17.52 33.23
N SER A 209 4.89 17.60 32.82
CA SER A 209 5.33 18.51 31.74
C SER A 209 5.07 17.96 30.33
N TRP A 210 4.72 16.67 30.20
CA TRP A 210 4.42 16.03 28.93
C TRP A 210 3.08 16.53 28.38
N LYS A 211 3.17 17.37 27.35
CA LYS A 211 2.02 17.98 26.65
C LYS A 211 1.93 17.40 25.24
N PRO A 212 1.43 16.15 25.08
CA PRO A 212 1.35 15.52 23.78
C PRO A 212 0.39 16.28 22.85
N THR A 213 0.44 15.92 21.58
CA THR A 213 -0.61 16.23 20.62
C THR A 213 -0.75 14.98 19.75
N PHE A 214 -1.99 14.61 19.45
CA PHE A 214 -2.29 13.46 18.62
C PHE A 214 -3.06 13.92 17.38
N ILE A 215 -2.96 13.13 16.32
CA ILE A 215 -3.70 13.31 15.08
C ILE A 215 -4.64 12.12 14.92
N VAL A 216 -5.93 12.40 14.78
CA VAL A 216 -6.97 11.40 14.51
C VAL A 216 -7.16 11.31 13.00
N LYS A 217 -7.09 10.10 12.46
CA LYS A 217 -7.22 9.83 11.01
C LYS A 217 -8.27 8.74 10.77
N PRO A 218 -9.40 9.01 10.11
CA PRO A 218 -10.37 7.98 9.73
C PRO A 218 -9.72 6.94 8.81
N ASP A 219 -10.00 5.64 8.99
CA ASP A 219 -9.30 4.59 8.24
C ASP A 219 -9.54 4.70 6.73
N GLY A 220 -10.82 4.77 6.33
CA GLY A 220 -11.26 4.97 4.94
C GLY A 220 -11.18 6.42 4.42
N GLY A 221 -10.79 7.40 5.24
CA GLY A 221 -10.66 8.80 4.82
C GLY A 221 -9.49 9.01 3.86
N CYS A 222 -9.61 9.94 2.92
CA CYS A 222 -8.53 10.34 2.01
C CYS A 222 -8.46 11.87 1.90
N GLN A 223 -7.45 12.39 1.20
CA GLN A 223 -7.33 13.84 0.86
C GLN A 223 -7.23 14.84 2.05
N GLY A 224 -7.23 14.37 3.30
CA GLY A 224 -7.28 15.19 4.51
C GLY A 224 -8.63 15.17 5.22
N ASP A 225 -9.66 14.56 4.62
CA ASP A 225 -11.01 14.54 5.16
C ASP A 225 -11.11 13.79 6.50
N GLY A 226 -11.89 14.38 7.42
CA GLY A 226 -12.07 13.92 8.79
C GLY A 226 -10.81 13.89 9.67
N ILE A 227 -9.68 14.45 9.22
CA ILE A 227 -8.45 14.52 10.03
C ILE A 227 -8.50 15.73 10.97
N TYR A 228 -8.22 15.51 12.26
CA TYR A 228 -8.13 16.59 13.25
C TYR A 228 -7.07 16.31 14.31
N LEU A 229 -6.66 17.35 15.04
CA LEU A 229 -5.73 17.26 16.16
C LEU A 229 -6.44 17.30 17.51
N ILE A 230 -5.89 16.60 18.49
CA ILE A 230 -6.34 16.56 19.90
C ILE A 230 -5.15 16.69 20.86
N LYS A 231 -5.40 17.12 22.10
CA LYS A 231 -4.40 17.15 23.18
C LYS A 231 -4.77 16.26 24.37
N ASP A 232 -6.05 15.97 24.56
CA ASP A 232 -6.55 15.02 25.53
C ASP A 232 -7.42 13.94 24.85
N PRO A 233 -7.45 12.69 25.37
CA PRO A 233 -8.37 11.67 24.88
C PRO A 233 -9.85 12.07 24.97
N SER A 234 -10.24 12.97 25.88
CA SER A 234 -11.59 13.52 25.95
C SER A 234 -11.96 14.45 24.79
N ASP A 235 -10.98 15.00 24.05
CA ASP A 235 -11.21 15.81 22.85
C ASP A 235 -11.67 14.97 21.62
N ILE A 236 -11.68 13.63 21.74
CA ILE A 236 -12.15 12.74 20.67
C ILE A 236 -13.61 13.06 20.38
N ARG A 237 -13.91 13.46 19.13
CA ARG A 237 -15.24 13.89 18.71
C ARG A 237 -16.18 12.69 18.64
N LEU A 238 -16.81 12.36 19.77
CA LEU A 238 -17.78 11.27 19.92
C LEU A 238 -19.19 11.63 19.41
N THR A 239 -19.44 12.90 19.08
CA THR A 239 -20.75 13.42 18.67
C THR A 239 -21.10 13.09 17.21
N GLY A 240 -22.21 12.37 17.01
CA GLY A 240 -22.88 12.20 15.71
C GLY A 240 -22.17 11.25 14.72
N SER A 241 -22.65 10.00 14.62
CA SER A 241 -22.21 8.96 13.66
C SER A 241 -20.78 8.38 13.82
N ILE A 242 -19.89 9.01 14.59
CA ILE A 242 -18.47 8.61 14.70
C ILE A 242 -18.25 7.38 15.60
N GLN A 243 -19.19 7.04 16.49
CA GLN A 243 -19.13 5.81 17.32
C GLN A 243 -18.98 4.50 16.51
N SER A 244 -19.22 4.53 15.20
CA SER A 244 -19.12 3.39 14.29
C SER A 244 -18.01 3.49 13.23
N ARG A 245 -17.19 4.55 13.19
CA ARG A 245 -16.20 4.76 12.11
C ARG A 245 -14.78 4.45 12.58
N PRO A 246 -14.14 3.36 12.09
CA PRO A 246 -12.78 3.00 12.51
C PRO A 246 -11.76 4.08 12.15
N ALA A 247 -10.85 4.35 13.08
CA ALA A 247 -9.86 5.41 12.96
C ALA A 247 -8.53 5.01 13.61
N VAL A 248 -7.47 5.75 13.28
CA VAL A 248 -6.18 5.68 13.97
C VAL A 248 -5.94 7.00 14.69
N VAL A 249 -5.73 6.94 16.01
CA VAL A 249 -5.10 8.03 16.77
C VAL A 249 -3.60 7.80 16.70
N GLN A 250 -2.83 8.81 16.35
CA GLN A 250 -1.37 8.71 16.21
C GLN A 250 -0.67 9.89 16.87
N GLU A 251 0.52 9.69 17.44
CA GLU A 251 1.35 10.79 17.94
C GLU A 251 1.66 11.80 16.83
N TYR A 252 1.37 13.08 17.08
CA TYR A 252 1.64 14.15 16.13
C TYR A 252 3.09 14.63 16.25
N ILE A 253 3.73 14.84 15.10
CA ILE A 253 5.14 15.22 15.00
C ILE A 253 5.25 16.75 15.12
N CYS A 254 5.34 17.24 16.37
CA CYS A 254 5.34 18.67 16.67
C CYS A 254 6.56 19.45 16.14
N LYS A 255 7.68 18.78 15.85
CA LYS A 255 8.95 19.40 15.43
C LYS A 255 9.40 18.91 14.04
N PRO A 256 8.62 19.23 12.98
CA PRO A 256 9.03 18.95 11.60
C PRO A 256 10.23 19.81 11.20
N LEU A 257 10.94 19.38 10.15
CA LEU A 257 11.80 20.26 9.38
C LEU A 257 10.93 21.30 8.66
N LEU A 258 11.32 22.57 8.76
CA LEU A 258 10.63 23.66 8.08
C LEU A 258 11.50 24.22 6.95
N VAL A 259 10.85 24.55 5.84
CA VAL A 259 11.46 25.26 4.71
C VAL A 259 10.60 26.49 4.47
N ASP A 260 11.21 27.68 4.46
CA ASP A 260 10.50 28.98 4.35
C ASP A 260 9.43 29.19 5.45
N LYS A 261 9.69 28.68 6.67
CA LYS A 261 8.76 28.57 7.82
C LYS A 261 7.54 27.66 7.60
N LEU A 262 7.37 27.08 6.42
CA LEU A 262 6.27 26.18 6.09
C LEU A 262 6.62 24.73 6.46
N LYS A 263 5.61 23.99 6.93
CA LYS A 263 5.66 22.53 7.05
C LYS A 263 5.52 21.93 5.64
N PHE A 264 6.22 20.84 5.38
CA PHE A 264 6.08 20.09 4.14
C PHE A 264 6.23 18.59 4.39
N ASP A 265 5.73 17.77 3.47
CA ASP A 265 6.05 16.34 3.40
C ASP A 265 6.62 15.97 2.03
N ILE A 266 7.12 14.74 1.92
CA ILE A 266 7.71 14.18 0.71
C ILE A 266 6.84 13.03 0.24
N ARG A 267 6.26 13.18 -0.96
CA ARG A 267 5.66 12.10 -1.75
C ARG A 267 6.75 11.43 -2.57
N LEU A 268 7.27 10.31 -2.09
CA LEU A 268 8.28 9.50 -2.78
C LEU A 268 7.63 8.35 -3.54
N TYR A 269 8.09 8.06 -4.76
CA TYR A 269 7.55 6.98 -5.59
C TYR A 269 8.38 5.70 -5.44
N VAL A 270 7.71 4.59 -5.14
CA VAL A 270 8.32 3.27 -4.92
C VAL A 270 7.64 2.23 -5.83
N LEU A 271 8.41 1.55 -6.66
CA LEU A 271 7.93 0.42 -7.45
C LEU A 271 8.22 -0.89 -6.70
N LEU A 272 7.15 -1.56 -6.27
CA LEU A 272 7.17 -2.96 -5.90
C LEU A 272 7.05 -3.78 -7.20
N LYS A 273 8.13 -4.41 -7.65
CA LYS A 273 8.15 -5.12 -8.93
C LYS A 273 7.76 -6.61 -8.81
N SER A 274 8.01 -7.21 -7.66
CA SER A 274 7.74 -8.63 -7.39
C SER A 274 7.69 -8.89 -5.89
N LEU A 275 6.89 -9.88 -5.47
CA LEU A 275 6.84 -10.39 -4.10
C LEU A 275 7.73 -11.62 -3.88
N GLU A 276 7.99 -12.40 -4.92
CA GLU A 276 8.83 -13.60 -4.84
C GLU A 276 9.60 -13.86 -6.15
N PRO A 277 10.93 -13.59 -6.18
CA PRO A 277 11.70 -12.91 -5.14
C PRO A 277 11.19 -11.48 -4.93
N LEU A 278 11.31 -10.98 -3.71
CA LEU A 278 10.97 -9.58 -3.38
C LEU A 278 11.87 -8.63 -4.20
N GLU A 279 11.28 -7.68 -4.91
CA GLU A 279 11.99 -6.67 -5.69
C GLU A 279 11.41 -5.27 -5.44
N ILE A 280 12.25 -4.37 -4.91
CA ILE A 280 11.86 -3.00 -4.54
C ILE A 280 12.78 -2.01 -5.25
N TYR A 281 12.17 -1.01 -5.91
CA TYR A 281 12.84 0.09 -6.58
C TYR A 281 12.31 1.42 -6.04
N ILE A 282 13.20 2.39 -5.83
CA ILE A 282 12.85 3.73 -5.34
C ILE A 282 13.20 4.75 -6.43
N ALA A 283 12.32 5.72 -6.67
CA ALA A 283 12.61 6.84 -7.56
C ALA A 283 13.69 7.75 -6.95
N LYS A 284 14.64 8.23 -7.75
CA LYS A 284 15.66 9.22 -7.33
C LYS A 284 15.06 10.53 -6.79
N ASP A 285 13.81 10.82 -7.14
CA ASP A 285 13.13 12.07 -6.80
C ASP A 285 11.67 11.79 -6.42
N GLY A 286 11.02 12.81 -5.87
CA GLY A 286 9.62 12.83 -5.46
C GLY A 286 9.09 14.26 -5.44
N LEU A 287 7.90 14.44 -4.87
CA LEU A 287 7.26 15.75 -4.74
C LEU A 287 7.25 16.19 -3.29
N SER A 288 7.82 17.36 -3.02
CA SER A 288 7.72 18.03 -1.71
C SER A 288 6.48 18.92 -1.71
N ARG A 289 5.51 18.63 -0.84
CA ARG A 289 4.21 19.32 -0.78
C ARG A 289 4.15 20.18 0.46
N PHE A 290 3.88 21.47 0.29
CA PHE A 290 3.93 22.46 1.35
C PHE A 290 2.53 22.78 1.89
N CYS A 291 2.46 22.97 3.20
CA CYS A 291 1.44 23.79 3.85
C CYS A 291 1.49 25.23 3.32
N THR A 292 0.36 25.93 3.28
CA THR A 292 0.28 27.32 2.80
C THR A 292 0.36 28.37 3.90
N GLU A 293 0.36 27.96 5.17
CA GLU A 293 0.52 28.84 6.33
C GLU A 293 1.81 28.55 7.12
N PRO A 294 2.49 29.57 7.69
CA PRO A 294 3.66 29.39 8.54
C PRO A 294 3.40 28.47 9.74
N TYR A 295 4.26 27.47 9.91
CA TYR A 295 4.09 26.47 10.96
C TYR A 295 4.33 27.04 12.36
N GLN A 296 3.42 26.71 13.28
CA GLN A 296 3.59 26.88 14.72
C GLN A 296 3.41 25.53 15.41
N GLU A 297 4.05 25.31 16.57
CA GLU A 297 3.80 24.08 17.34
C GLU A 297 2.33 24.04 17.82
N PRO A 298 1.69 22.86 17.93
CA PRO A 298 0.28 22.79 18.27
C PRO A 298 -0.04 23.32 19.68
N THR A 299 -1.06 24.16 19.75
CA THR A 299 -1.67 24.77 20.95
C THR A 299 -3.19 24.68 20.80
N LEU A 300 -3.95 24.81 21.90
CA LEU A 300 -5.42 24.82 21.82
C LEU A 300 -5.97 25.92 20.88
N LYS A 301 -5.19 27.00 20.65
CA LYS A 301 -5.55 28.11 19.77
C LYS A 301 -5.37 27.82 18.27
N ASN A 302 -4.58 26.82 17.87
CA ASN A 302 -4.28 26.55 16.45
C ASN A 302 -4.57 25.11 15.98
N LEU A 303 -5.07 24.20 16.83
CA LEU A 303 -5.40 22.81 16.42
C LEU A 303 -6.32 22.73 15.20
N HIS A 304 -7.18 23.73 14.99
CA HIS A 304 -8.12 23.84 13.88
C HIS A 304 -7.53 24.48 12.61
N GLN A 305 -6.30 25.03 12.66
CA GLN A 305 -5.64 25.71 11.54
C GLN A 305 -5.01 24.67 10.61
N VAL A 306 -5.86 24.02 9.81
CA VAL A 306 -5.48 22.88 8.97
C VAL A 306 -4.41 23.24 7.93
N PHE A 307 -4.36 24.46 7.42
CA PHE A 307 -3.41 24.90 6.39
C PHE A 307 -1.95 24.98 6.87
N MET A 308 -1.69 25.11 8.17
CA MET A 308 -0.33 24.98 8.73
C MET A 308 0.00 23.56 9.21
N HIS A 309 -1.00 22.69 9.40
CA HIS A 309 -0.81 21.38 10.04
C HIS A 309 -0.92 20.20 9.06
N LEU A 310 -1.67 20.33 7.96
CA LEU A 310 -1.90 19.28 6.97
C LEU A 310 -1.28 19.67 5.62
N THR A 311 -0.46 18.77 5.06
CA THR A 311 0.33 18.93 3.83
C THR A 311 -0.40 18.44 2.57
N ASN A 312 -1.66 18.03 2.71
CA ASN A 312 -2.46 17.48 1.62
C ASN A 312 -2.68 18.53 0.52
N TYR A 313 -2.26 18.21 -0.72
CA TYR A 313 -2.43 19.08 -1.88
C TYR A 313 -3.90 19.46 -2.13
N SER A 314 -4.81 18.47 -1.99
CA SER A 314 -6.27 18.64 -2.11
C SER A 314 -6.87 19.63 -1.13
N LEU A 315 -6.24 19.83 0.04
CA LEU A 315 -6.64 20.88 0.98
C LEU A 315 -6.00 22.21 0.56
N ASN A 316 -4.67 22.20 0.43
CA ASN A 316 -3.88 23.41 0.30
C ASN A 316 -4.11 24.17 -1.03
N ILE A 317 -4.50 23.49 -2.11
CA ILE A 317 -4.80 24.13 -3.40
C ILE A 317 -5.93 25.18 -3.32
N HIS A 318 -6.88 25.00 -2.38
CA HIS A 318 -7.99 25.93 -2.16
C HIS A 318 -7.63 27.09 -1.21
N SER A 319 -6.38 27.16 -0.74
CA SER A 319 -5.88 28.29 0.04
C SER A 319 -5.47 29.42 -0.91
N GLY A 320 -5.90 30.65 -0.65
CA GLY A 320 -5.44 31.84 -1.41
C GLY A 320 -3.91 32.07 -1.35
N ASN A 321 -3.21 31.39 -0.45
CA ASN A 321 -1.75 31.40 -0.31
C ASN A 321 -1.05 30.27 -1.12
N PHE A 322 -1.77 29.50 -1.94
CA PHE A 322 -1.17 28.42 -2.74
C PHE A 322 -0.48 28.97 -3.99
N ILE A 323 0.83 28.74 -4.09
CA ILE A 323 1.64 29.26 -5.19
C ILE A 323 1.91 28.14 -6.20
N HIS A 324 1.21 28.19 -7.33
CA HIS A 324 1.62 27.48 -8.55
C HIS A 324 2.89 28.14 -9.11
N SER A 325 3.83 27.33 -9.61
CA SER A 325 5.09 27.84 -10.16
C SER A 325 5.46 27.09 -11.43
N ALA A 326 5.91 27.83 -12.45
CA ALA A 326 6.50 27.26 -13.66
C ALA A 326 7.89 26.63 -13.40
N SER A 327 8.54 27.00 -12.30
CA SER A 327 9.83 26.44 -11.87
C SER A 327 9.63 25.31 -10.85
N VAL A 328 10.31 24.20 -11.10
CA VAL A 328 10.24 22.96 -10.29
C VAL A 328 10.87 23.10 -8.89
N ASN A 329 11.54 24.23 -8.63
CA ASN A 329 12.24 24.56 -7.39
C ASN A 329 11.47 25.52 -6.47
N THR A 330 10.31 26.02 -6.88
CA THR A 330 9.60 27.14 -6.23
C THR A 330 8.09 26.87 -6.09
N GLY A 331 7.38 27.72 -5.35
CA GLY A 331 5.95 27.54 -5.07
C GLY A 331 5.64 26.51 -3.98
N SER A 332 4.38 26.06 -3.90
CA SER A 332 3.86 25.17 -2.86
C SER A 332 4.02 23.66 -3.18
N LYS A 333 4.60 23.33 -4.34
CA LYS A 333 4.95 21.98 -4.78
C LYS A 333 6.30 22.03 -5.49
N ARG A 334 7.30 21.30 -4.99
CA ARG A 334 8.71 21.34 -5.47
C ARG A 334 9.25 19.93 -5.66
N THR A 335 10.30 19.72 -6.46
CA THR A 335 11.01 18.42 -6.46
C THR A 335 11.66 18.16 -5.10
N PHE A 336 11.84 16.89 -4.73
CA PHE A 336 12.59 16.55 -3.52
C PHE A 336 14.10 16.80 -3.71
N SER A 337 14.63 16.63 -4.94
CA SER A 337 16.00 17.04 -5.28
C SER A 337 16.27 18.52 -4.96
N SER A 338 15.30 19.41 -5.17
CA SER A 338 15.41 20.84 -4.81
C SER A 338 15.66 21.02 -3.30
N ILE A 339 14.89 20.30 -2.48
CA ILE A 339 15.01 20.34 -1.01
C ILE A 339 16.34 19.74 -0.56
N LEU A 340 16.76 18.61 -1.16
CA LEU A 340 18.05 17.99 -0.89
C LEU A 340 19.22 18.94 -1.25
N CYS A 341 19.16 19.63 -2.39
CA CYS A 341 20.16 20.62 -2.76
C CYS A 341 20.25 21.76 -1.73
N ARG A 342 19.10 22.28 -1.28
CA ARG A 342 19.02 23.33 -0.25
C ARG A 342 19.48 22.86 1.15
N LEU A 343 19.29 21.59 1.49
CA LEU A 343 19.82 21.00 2.71
C LEU A 343 21.35 20.81 2.62
N SER A 344 21.83 20.32 1.48
CA SER A 344 23.27 20.16 1.20
C SER A 344 24.02 21.50 1.26
N SER A 345 23.46 22.59 0.72
CA SER A 345 24.07 23.93 0.80
C SER A 345 24.10 24.50 2.22
N ARG A 346 23.36 23.90 3.17
CA ARG A 346 23.35 24.23 4.60
C ARG A 346 24.16 23.23 5.44
N GLY A 347 24.99 22.40 4.81
CA GLY A 347 25.87 21.44 5.50
C GLY A 347 25.21 20.16 5.99
N ALA A 348 23.96 19.87 5.60
CA ALA A 348 23.29 18.63 5.98
C ALA A 348 23.83 17.41 5.23
N ASP A 349 24.00 16.28 5.93
CA ASP A 349 24.34 15.00 5.29
C ASP A 349 23.13 14.39 4.56
N VAL A 350 22.93 14.84 3.32
CA VAL A 350 21.93 14.32 2.40
C VAL A 350 22.18 12.87 1.97
N LYS A 351 23.40 12.34 2.09
CA LYS A 351 23.68 10.92 1.79
C LYS A 351 23.14 10.03 2.90
N LYS A 352 23.38 10.41 4.16
CA LYS A 352 22.78 9.72 5.32
C LYS A 352 21.26 9.81 5.28
N LEU A 353 20.69 11.01 5.06
CA LEU A 353 19.24 11.20 4.94
C LEU A 353 18.63 10.27 3.87
N TRP A 354 19.24 10.19 2.68
CA TRP A 354 18.78 9.30 1.62
C TRP A 354 18.91 7.80 2.00
N SER A 355 19.97 7.42 2.72
CA SER A 355 20.14 6.07 3.27
C SER A 355 19.06 5.72 4.30
N ASP A 356 18.73 6.66 5.20
CA ASP A 356 17.67 6.49 6.21
C ASP A 356 16.29 6.33 5.52
N ILE A 357 16.03 7.09 4.45
CA ILE A 357 14.82 6.97 3.62
C ILE A 357 14.75 5.60 2.89
N ILE A 358 15.86 5.13 2.31
CA ILE A 358 15.92 3.78 1.70
C ILE A 358 15.59 2.71 2.74
N SER A 359 16.18 2.79 3.93
CA SER A 359 15.91 1.88 5.05
C SER A 359 14.43 1.89 5.44
N LEU A 360 13.84 3.08 5.64
CA LEU A 360 12.42 3.25 5.94
C LEU A 360 11.52 2.55 4.90
N VAL A 361 11.78 2.77 3.61
CA VAL A 361 10.99 2.16 2.53
C VAL A 361 11.13 0.64 2.52
N ILE A 362 12.35 0.09 2.60
CA ILE A 362 12.56 -1.37 2.61
C ILE A 362 11.84 -2.00 3.81
N LYS A 363 12.04 -1.46 5.01
CA LYS A 363 11.43 -1.96 6.24
C LYS A 363 9.90 -1.91 6.18
N THR A 364 9.33 -0.85 5.61
CA THR A 364 7.89 -0.71 5.39
C THR A 364 7.36 -1.79 4.45
N ILE A 365 8.00 -2.01 3.29
CA ILE A 365 7.55 -3.06 2.37
C ILE A 365 7.72 -4.46 2.99
N ILE A 366 8.76 -4.70 3.78
CA ILE A 366 8.92 -5.97 4.54
C ILE A 366 7.76 -6.19 5.52
N ALA A 367 7.25 -5.14 6.18
CA ALA A 367 6.10 -5.23 7.07
C ALA A 367 4.78 -5.56 6.33
N LEU A 368 4.62 -5.07 5.10
CA LEU A 368 3.39 -5.24 4.29
C LEU A 368 3.40 -6.52 3.44
N THR A 369 4.57 -7.05 3.09
CA THR A 369 4.75 -8.27 2.28
C THR A 369 3.98 -9.50 2.78
N PRO A 370 3.92 -9.82 4.09
CA PRO A 370 3.26 -11.02 4.60
C PRO A 370 1.76 -11.05 4.28
N GLU A 371 1.05 -9.96 4.57
CA GLU A 371 -0.39 -9.81 4.29
C GLU A 371 -0.67 -9.85 2.79
N LEU A 372 0.14 -9.10 2.03
CA LEU A 372 0.00 -8.99 0.59
C LEU A 372 0.21 -10.32 -0.14
N LYS A 373 1.08 -11.20 0.38
CA LYS A 373 1.25 -12.57 -0.12
C LYS A 373 0.02 -13.45 0.12
N VAL A 374 -0.74 -13.24 1.21
CA VAL A 374 -1.99 -13.98 1.46
C VAL A 374 -3.05 -13.60 0.43
N TYR A 375 -3.27 -12.30 0.21
CA TYR A 375 -4.18 -11.81 -0.83
C TYR A 375 -3.74 -12.25 -2.23
N TYR A 376 -2.44 -12.13 -2.56
CA TYR A 376 -1.91 -12.56 -3.85
C TYR A 376 -2.15 -14.05 -4.12
N GLN A 377 -1.93 -14.92 -3.11
CA GLN A 377 -2.13 -16.36 -3.22
C GLN A 377 -3.62 -16.76 -3.28
N SER A 378 -4.51 -15.95 -2.70
CA SER A 378 -5.96 -16.10 -2.80
C SER A 378 -6.44 -15.86 -4.24
N ASP A 379 -6.13 -14.68 -4.78
CA ASP A 379 -6.65 -14.21 -6.07
C ASP A 379 -5.88 -14.80 -7.27
N ILE A 380 -4.57 -15.02 -7.12
CA ILE A 380 -3.69 -15.60 -8.15
C ILE A 380 -2.94 -16.82 -7.58
N PRO A 381 -3.62 -17.98 -7.41
CA PRO A 381 -2.99 -19.17 -6.84
C PRO A 381 -1.87 -19.71 -7.71
N ALA A 382 -0.73 -20.05 -7.09
CA ALA A 382 0.40 -20.68 -7.75
C ALA A 382 -0.01 -21.90 -8.62
N GLY A 383 0.45 -21.93 -9.87
CA GLY A 383 0.16 -22.99 -10.84
C GLY A 383 -1.14 -22.83 -11.62
N LYS A 384 -1.91 -21.74 -11.43
CA LYS A 384 -3.00 -21.34 -12.35
C LYS A 384 -2.54 -20.25 -13.34
N PRO A 385 -3.16 -20.14 -14.53
CA PRO A 385 -3.01 -18.97 -15.38
C PRO A 385 -3.48 -17.70 -14.65
N GLY A 386 -2.71 -16.63 -14.78
CA GLY A 386 -2.96 -15.32 -14.18
C GLY A 386 -1.87 -14.32 -14.56
N PRO A 387 -2.07 -13.02 -14.32
CA PRO A 387 -1.07 -12.00 -14.62
C PRO A 387 0.03 -11.98 -13.56
N THR A 388 1.23 -11.50 -13.91
CA THR A 388 2.20 -11.10 -12.88
C THR A 388 2.01 -9.65 -12.49
N CYS A 389 2.01 -9.37 -11.19
CA CYS A 389 1.76 -8.04 -10.65
C CYS A 389 3.04 -7.25 -10.42
N PHE A 390 2.97 -5.94 -10.65
CA PHE A 390 3.91 -4.91 -10.20
C PHE A 390 3.10 -3.70 -9.75
N GLN A 391 3.58 -2.79 -8.90
CA GLN A 391 2.79 -1.62 -8.50
C GLN A 391 3.66 -0.43 -8.08
N ILE A 392 3.28 0.76 -8.53
CA ILE A 392 3.81 2.04 -8.04
C ILE A 392 3.01 2.46 -6.81
N LEU A 393 3.72 2.70 -5.72
CA LEU A 393 3.23 3.17 -4.43
C LEU A 393 3.73 4.59 -4.16
N GLY A 394 2.90 5.41 -3.51
CA GLY A 394 3.30 6.72 -3.01
C GLY A 394 3.58 6.64 -1.52
N PHE A 395 4.82 6.88 -1.12
CA PHE A 395 5.21 6.98 0.28
C PHE A 395 5.12 8.42 0.73
N ASP A 396 4.45 8.67 1.86
CA ASP A 396 4.31 10.00 2.44
C ASP A 396 5.23 10.08 3.66
N ILE A 397 6.32 10.83 3.53
CA ILE A 397 7.41 10.89 4.51
C ILE A 397 7.54 12.31 5.03
N LEU A 398 7.55 12.48 6.35
CA LEU A 398 7.88 13.73 7.02
C LEU A 398 9.33 13.70 7.48
N LEU A 399 10.06 14.80 7.29
CA LEU A 399 11.36 15.00 7.94
C LEU A 399 11.16 15.73 9.26
N MET A 400 11.74 15.20 10.34
CA MET A 400 11.84 15.90 11.62
C MET A 400 12.93 16.98 11.57
N LYS A 401 12.92 17.93 12.53
CA LYS A 401 13.94 18.99 12.64
C LYS A 401 15.38 18.47 12.70
N ASN A 402 15.59 17.26 13.23
CA ASN A 402 16.88 16.56 13.27
C ASN A 402 17.17 15.70 12.02
N LEU A 403 16.45 15.94 10.91
CA LEU A 403 16.50 15.20 9.64
C LEU A 403 16.13 13.72 9.71
N LYS A 404 15.60 13.21 10.84
CA LYS A 404 15.07 11.85 10.88
C LYS A 404 13.83 11.74 9.97
N PRO A 405 13.78 10.80 9.01
CA PRO A 405 12.58 10.54 8.23
C PRO A 405 11.57 9.71 9.04
N VAL A 406 10.29 10.05 8.91
CA VAL A 406 9.17 9.42 9.59
C VAL A 406 8.07 9.12 8.57
N LEU A 407 7.52 7.90 8.60
CA LEU A 407 6.45 7.48 7.70
C LEU A 407 5.11 8.01 8.20
N LEU A 408 4.35 8.67 7.32
CA LEU A 408 2.98 9.13 7.61
C LEU A 408 1.92 8.15 7.11
N GLU A 409 2.04 7.72 5.85
CA GLU A 409 1.15 6.77 5.17
C GLU A 409 1.79 6.16 3.91
N VAL A 410 1.20 5.09 3.38
CA VAL A 410 1.53 4.51 2.07
C VAL A 410 0.27 4.52 1.21
N ASN A 411 0.36 5.12 0.04
CA ASN A 411 -0.71 5.24 -0.93
C ASN A 411 -0.59 4.15 -2.00
N ALA A 412 -1.55 3.23 -2.06
CA ALA A 412 -1.63 2.19 -3.11
C ALA A 412 -1.86 2.77 -4.51
N ASN A 413 -2.53 3.92 -4.58
CA ASN A 413 -2.97 4.58 -5.80
C ASN A 413 -2.58 6.07 -5.75
N PRO A 414 -1.28 6.41 -5.78
CA PRO A 414 -0.86 7.80 -5.78
C PRO A 414 -1.40 8.50 -7.04
N SER A 415 -1.84 9.76 -6.92
CA SER A 415 -2.24 10.52 -8.10
C SER A 415 -1.03 10.70 -9.04
N MET A 416 -1.20 10.23 -10.27
CA MET A 416 -0.22 10.37 -11.36
C MET A 416 -0.62 11.47 -12.37
N ARG A 417 -1.61 12.31 -12.05
CA ARG A 417 -2.03 13.44 -12.89
C ARG A 417 -0.86 14.43 -13.02
N ILE A 418 -0.60 14.92 -14.22
CA ILE A 418 0.48 15.87 -14.53
C ILE A 418 -0.02 17.29 -14.83
N GLU A 419 -1.30 17.52 -14.59
CA GLU A 419 -2.03 18.77 -14.76
C GLU A 419 -2.65 19.18 -13.41
N HIS A 420 -3.10 20.43 -13.35
CA HIS A 420 -3.93 20.97 -12.28
C HIS A 420 -5.12 21.72 -12.88
N GLU A 421 -6.24 21.71 -12.18
CA GLU A 421 -7.39 22.53 -12.55
C GLU A 421 -7.13 23.98 -12.11
N GLN A 422 -7.27 24.92 -13.04
CA GLN A 422 -7.19 26.35 -12.81
C GLN A 422 -8.53 26.98 -13.17
N GLU A 423 -9.11 27.78 -12.28
CA GLU A 423 -10.32 28.56 -12.56
C GLU A 423 -9.95 29.79 -13.39
N LEU A 424 -10.58 29.94 -14.56
CA LEU A 424 -10.39 31.09 -15.46
C LEU A 424 -11.42 32.18 -15.20
N SER A 425 -12.65 31.77 -14.86
CA SER A 425 -13.77 32.61 -14.46
C SER A 425 -14.72 31.76 -13.59
N PRO A 426 -15.63 32.38 -12.79
CA PRO A 426 -16.47 31.64 -11.86
C PRO A 426 -17.17 30.42 -12.46
N GLY A 427 -16.79 29.22 -12.01
CA GLY A 427 -17.33 27.94 -12.48
C GLY A 427 -16.72 27.37 -13.77
N VAL A 428 -15.72 28.03 -14.37
CA VAL A 428 -15.04 27.61 -15.60
C VAL A 428 -13.59 27.23 -15.29
N PHE A 429 -13.27 25.95 -15.48
CA PHE A 429 -11.97 25.35 -15.14
C PHE A 429 -11.24 24.83 -16.37
N GLU A 430 -9.93 25.10 -16.46
CA GLU A 430 -9.02 24.53 -17.46
C GLU A 430 -8.02 23.57 -16.78
N ASN A 431 -7.58 22.52 -17.49
CA ASN A 431 -6.51 21.64 -17.01
C ASN A 431 -5.17 22.14 -17.56
N VAL A 432 -4.36 22.76 -16.70
CA VAL A 432 -3.06 23.35 -17.05
C VAL A 432 -1.93 22.39 -16.67
N PRO A 433 -0.93 22.14 -17.54
CA PRO A 433 0.24 21.33 -17.21
C PRO A 433 0.96 21.80 -15.95
N SER A 434 1.48 20.86 -15.16
CA SER A 434 2.28 21.13 -13.98
C SER A 434 3.70 20.58 -14.20
N PRO A 435 4.69 21.43 -14.52
CA PRO A 435 6.03 20.99 -14.92
C PRO A 435 6.72 20.06 -13.89
N VAL A 436 6.54 20.36 -12.61
CA VAL A 436 7.09 19.56 -11.49
C VAL A 436 6.43 18.19 -11.36
N ASP A 437 5.14 18.07 -11.66
CA ASP A 437 4.45 16.78 -11.69
C ASP A 437 4.86 15.98 -12.93
N GLU A 438 4.96 16.62 -14.09
CA GLU A 438 5.37 15.96 -15.35
C GLU A 438 6.79 15.38 -15.25
N GLU A 439 7.78 16.19 -14.84
CA GLU A 439 9.19 15.79 -14.71
C GLU A 439 9.33 14.49 -13.88
N VAL A 440 8.66 14.44 -12.72
CA VAL A 440 8.75 13.30 -11.80
C VAL A 440 7.89 12.12 -12.29
N LYS A 441 6.61 12.34 -12.62
CA LYS A 441 5.66 11.24 -12.85
C LYS A 441 5.84 10.55 -14.19
N VAL A 442 6.14 11.29 -15.26
CA VAL A 442 6.43 10.68 -16.58
C VAL A 442 7.69 9.82 -16.47
N ALA A 443 8.73 10.30 -15.80
CA ALA A 443 9.95 9.51 -15.57
C ALA A 443 9.65 8.21 -14.79
N VAL A 444 8.86 8.29 -13.71
CA VAL A 444 8.45 7.12 -12.91
C VAL A 444 7.64 6.10 -13.73
N ILE A 445 6.66 6.52 -14.54
CA ILE A 445 5.87 5.61 -15.36
C ILE A 445 6.73 4.99 -16.47
N ARG A 446 7.44 5.80 -17.26
CA ARG A 446 8.34 5.32 -18.32
C ARG A 446 9.36 4.32 -17.80
N ASP A 447 10.03 4.64 -16.70
CA ASP A 447 11.10 3.78 -16.20
C ASP A 447 10.55 2.55 -15.47
N THR A 448 9.30 2.59 -14.97
CA THR A 448 8.55 1.39 -14.56
C THR A 448 8.32 0.47 -15.76
N LEU A 449 7.77 0.99 -16.86
CA LEU A 449 7.55 0.24 -18.11
C LEU A 449 8.87 -0.38 -18.62
N ARG A 450 9.98 0.37 -18.63
CA ARG A 450 11.31 -0.15 -19.00
C ARG A 450 11.83 -1.27 -18.09
N LEU A 451 11.41 -1.33 -16.83
CA LEU A 451 11.77 -2.38 -15.86
C LEU A 451 10.90 -3.64 -15.98
N VAL A 452 9.66 -3.50 -16.46
CA VAL A 452 8.72 -4.60 -16.68
C VAL A 452 8.60 -5.02 -18.15
N ASP A 453 9.50 -4.56 -19.02
CA ASP A 453 9.53 -4.90 -20.45
C ASP A 453 9.53 -6.44 -20.68
N PRO A 454 8.45 -7.00 -21.26
CA PRO A 454 8.34 -8.45 -21.51
C PRO A 454 9.40 -8.98 -22.47
N GLN A 455 9.92 -8.14 -23.37
CA GLN A 455 10.95 -8.53 -24.33
C GLN A 455 12.31 -8.77 -23.64
N LYS A 456 12.61 -8.06 -22.54
CA LYS A 456 13.83 -8.30 -21.76
C LYS A 456 13.83 -9.66 -21.08
N LYS A 457 12.66 -10.14 -20.63
CA LYS A 457 12.50 -11.48 -20.06
C LYS A 457 12.82 -12.55 -21.11
N LYS A 458 12.17 -12.48 -22.28
CA LYS A 458 12.45 -13.37 -23.43
C LYS A 458 13.92 -13.40 -23.86
N ARG A 459 14.63 -12.25 -23.85
CA ARG A 459 16.08 -12.20 -24.16
C ARG A 459 16.92 -12.94 -23.11
N LYS A 460 16.63 -12.78 -21.82
CA LYS A 460 17.33 -13.52 -20.74
C LYS A 460 17.07 -15.02 -20.82
N ASP A 461 15.81 -15.41 -20.99
CA ASP A 461 15.42 -16.82 -21.08
C ASP A 461 16.09 -17.49 -22.29
N THR A 462 16.10 -16.83 -23.45
CA THR A 462 16.77 -17.34 -24.67
C THR A 462 18.29 -17.44 -24.52
N HIS A 463 18.94 -16.51 -23.81
CA HIS A 463 20.37 -16.60 -23.49
C HIS A 463 20.67 -17.71 -22.47
N ALA A 464 19.81 -17.92 -21.48
CA ALA A 464 19.95 -19.01 -20.52
C ALA A 464 19.81 -20.37 -21.20
N THR A 465 18.78 -20.56 -22.04
CA THR A 465 18.60 -21.81 -22.82
C THR A 465 19.78 -22.04 -23.77
N ARG A 466 20.30 -20.99 -24.42
CA ARG A 466 21.51 -21.11 -25.25
C ARG A 466 22.76 -21.44 -24.44
N ALA A 467 22.93 -20.89 -23.23
CA ALA A 467 24.07 -21.21 -22.37
C ALA A 467 24.01 -22.67 -21.88
N VAL A 468 22.84 -23.17 -21.51
CA VAL A 468 22.63 -24.59 -21.18
C VAL A 468 22.89 -25.50 -22.38
N GLN A 469 22.50 -25.06 -23.59
CA GLN A 469 22.77 -25.79 -24.83
C GLN A 469 24.26 -25.74 -25.25
N TRP A 470 25.01 -24.71 -24.86
CA TRP A 470 26.46 -24.60 -25.10
C TRP A 470 27.28 -25.43 -24.09
N LEU A 471 26.84 -25.46 -22.83
CA LEU A 471 27.40 -26.32 -21.78
C LEU A 471 27.08 -27.82 -21.97
N GLY A 472 26.16 -28.16 -22.88
CA GLY A 472 25.80 -29.55 -23.22
C GLY A 472 26.63 -30.19 -24.33
N VAL A 473 27.67 -29.54 -24.85
CA VAL A 473 28.44 -30.01 -26.02
C VAL A 473 29.92 -30.32 -25.71
N HIS A 474 30.43 -29.93 -24.53
CA HIS A 474 31.77 -30.31 -24.06
C HIS A 474 31.72 -30.79 -22.61
N GLU A 475 31.77 -32.11 -22.41
CA GLU A 475 32.79 -32.82 -21.60
C GLU A 475 32.43 -34.30 -21.43
N HIS A 476 32.92 -35.12 -22.36
CA HIS A 476 33.24 -36.52 -22.13
C HIS A 476 34.77 -36.62 -21.98
N SER A 477 35.30 -36.56 -20.75
CA SER A 477 36.59 -37.15 -20.32
C SER A 477 37.16 -36.48 -19.06
N GLY A 478 37.67 -37.26 -18.10
CA GLY A 478 38.65 -36.77 -17.12
C GLY A 478 38.20 -36.78 -15.66
N LEU A 479 38.69 -37.76 -14.89
CA LEU A 479 38.63 -37.79 -13.42
C LEU A 479 39.74 -36.92 -12.83
N GLN A 480 39.48 -36.22 -11.71
CA GLN A 480 40.09 -36.57 -10.42
C GLN A 480 39.52 -35.77 -9.24
N GLU A 481 39.44 -36.44 -8.08
CA GLU A 481 39.06 -35.86 -6.80
C GLU A 481 40.18 -35.00 -6.22
N LEU A 482 39.84 -33.94 -5.48
CA LEU A 482 40.65 -33.46 -4.34
C LEU A 482 39.74 -32.75 -3.32
N SER A 483 39.82 -33.21 -2.07
CA SER A 483 39.06 -32.70 -0.90
C SER A 483 39.91 -31.71 -0.06
N PRO A 484 39.33 -30.99 0.93
CA PRO A 484 39.75 -29.61 1.22
C PRO A 484 40.80 -29.46 2.35
N ARG A 485 41.40 -28.26 2.44
CA ARG A 485 42.16 -27.81 3.62
C ARG A 485 41.66 -26.48 4.18
N GLN A 486 41.84 -26.35 5.49
CA GLN A 486 41.33 -25.29 6.36
C GLN A 486 42.21 -24.02 6.32
N GLY A 487 41.63 -22.88 6.73
CA GLY A 487 42.37 -21.65 6.98
C GLY A 487 41.54 -20.66 7.81
N LEU A 488 41.89 -20.51 9.09
CA LEU A 488 41.33 -19.50 9.99
C LEU A 488 42.02 -18.14 9.78
N GLY A 489 41.29 -17.05 9.96
CA GLY A 489 41.86 -15.69 9.95
C GLY A 489 40.77 -14.62 9.94
N GLY A 490 40.47 -14.05 11.11
CA GLY A 490 39.48 -12.96 11.22
C GLY A 490 40.10 -11.60 10.88
N MET A 491 39.28 -10.67 10.39
CA MET A 491 39.62 -9.25 10.33
C MET A 491 38.36 -8.36 10.34
N SER A 492 38.57 -7.09 10.64
CA SER A 492 37.57 -6.18 11.23
C SER A 492 36.55 -5.55 10.29
N SER A 493 35.53 -4.96 10.91
CA SER A 493 34.74 -3.82 10.39
C SER A 493 35.54 -2.86 9.50
N GLU A 494 35.05 -2.59 8.28
CA GLU A 494 34.74 -1.23 7.79
C GLU A 494 34.19 -1.20 6.35
N ALA A 495 33.84 0.02 5.88
CA ALA A 495 33.64 0.45 4.49
C ALA A 495 32.35 0.05 3.74
N LEU A 496 31.37 0.97 3.80
CA LEU A 496 30.29 1.10 2.81
C LEU A 496 30.87 1.43 1.41
N PRO A 497 30.48 0.76 0.31
CA PRO A 497 30.97 1.11 -1.02
C PRO A 497 30.43 2.47 -1.50
N LYS A 498 31.34 3.31 -2.01
CA LYS A 498 31.14 4.72 -2.33
C LYS A 498 30.00 4.97 -3.33
N LEU A 499 28.95 5.68 -2.90
CA LEU A 499 28.04 6.40 -3.80
C LEU A 499 28.80 7.55 -4.46
N THR A 500 29.05 7.45 -5.76
CA THR A 500 29.70 8.51 -6.55
C THR A 500 28.80 9.75 -6.65
N PRO A 501 29.25 10.97 -6.29
CA PRO A 501 28.37 12.15 -6.21
C PRO A 501 27.79 12.66 -7.54
N ARG A 502 28.36 12.23 -8.68
CA ARG A 502 28.23 12.90 -9.98
C ARG A 502 26.87 12.77 -10.68
N ALA A 503 25.90 12.09 -10.06
CA ALA A 503 24.57 11.81 -10.64
C ALA A 503 23.39 12.38 -9.83
N ILE A 504 23.65 13.13 -8.75
CA ILE A 504 22.63 13.82 -7.93
C ILE A 504 22.81 15.36 -8.01
N LEU A 505 24.02 15.83 -8.31
CA LEU A 505 24.34 17.26 -8.43
C LEU A 505 24.64 17.64 -9.89
N CYS A 506 23.59 17.77 -10.71
CA CYS A 506 23.68 18.38 -12.03
C CYS A 506 22.47 19.29 -12.26
N CYS A 507 22.45 20.42 -11.56
CA CYS A 507 21.60 21.54 -11.93
C CYS A 507 22.09 22.10 -13.28
N ARG A 508 21.36 21.82 -14.37
CA ARG A 508 21.52 22.57 -15.63
C ARG A 508 20.89 23.95 -15.47
N CYS A 509 21.68 24.90 -14.98
CA CYS A 509 21.42 26.33 -15.11
C CYS A 509 22.23 26.88 -16.29
N GLN A 510 21.85 26.52 -17.52
CA GLN A 510 22.41 27.11 -18.75
C GLN A 510 21.30 27.35 -19.77
N GLY A 511 21.51 28.33 -20.65
CA GLY A 511 20.48 29.04 -21.39
C GLY A 511 19.70 28.22 -22.43
N VAL A 512 18.60 28.82 -22.88
CA VAL A 512 17.80 28.35 -24.00
C VAL A 512 18.51 28.72 -25.30
N GLU A 513 19.02 27.73 -26.03
CA GLU A 513 19.31 27.86 -27.46
C GLU A 513 18.32 26.99 -28.23
N GLN A 514 17.71 27.57 -29.27
CA GLN A 514 16.77 26.88 -30.14
C GLN A 514 17.53 25.94 -31.08
N ALA A 515 16.99 24.74 -31.31
CA ALA A 515 17.46 23.80 -32.32
C ALA A 515 16.33 23.52 -33.33
N PRO A 516 16.63 23.40 -34.63
CA PRO A 516 15.63 23.41 -35.70
C PRO A 516 14.90 22.07 -35.87
N GLU A 517 13.76 22.13 -36.55
CA GLU A 517 12.99 20.95 -36.96
C GLU A 517 13.74 20.14 -38.04
N GLY A 518 13.81 18.82 -37.85
CA GLY A 518 14.42 17.89 -38.80
C GLY A 518 14.17 16.46 -38.36
N SER A 519 13.51 15.67 -39.22
CA SER A 519 13.20 14.27 -38.98
C SER A 519 14.41 13.36 -39.20
N GLU A 520 14.76 12.50 -38.24
CA GLU A 520 15.15 11.10 -38.49
C GLU A 520 15.33 10.28 -37.18
N GLU A 521 15.64 9.00 -37.30
CA GLU A 521 15.42 7.98 -36.25
C GLU A 521 16.32 8.09 -35.01
N LEU A 522 15.74 8.42 -33.85
CA LEU A 522 16.45 8.29 -32.56
C LEU A 522 16.60 6.81 -32.13
N PRO A 523 17.81 6.29 -31.87
CA PRO A 523 18.04 4.93 -31.36
C PRO A 523 17.85 4.83 -29.83
N GLU A 524 17.95 3.62 -29.28
CA GLU A 524 17.77 3.31 -27.82
C GLU A 524 18.73 4.10 -26.90
N ALA A 525 19.78 4.73 -27.46
CA ALA A 525 20.71 5.63 -26.79
C ALA A 525 20.12 7.00 -26.37
N ALA A 526 18.94 7.39 -26.89
CA ALA A 526 18.34 8.71 -26.62
C ALA A 526 17.58 8.82 -25.28
N LEU A 527 17.30 7.71 -24.59
CA LEU A 527 16.49 7.72 -23.37
C LEU A 527 17.33 7.97 -22.10
N PRO A 528 16.88 8.84 -21.16
CA PRO A 528 17.58 9.11 -19.91
C PRO A 528 17.90 7.87 -19.06
N SER A 529 18.91 7.99 -18.20
CA SER A 529 19.22 6.96 -17.20
C SER A 529 18.03 6.72 -16.25
N LEU A 530 17.75 5.45 -15.91
CA LEU A 530 16.61 5.09 -15.06
C LEU A 530 16.55 5.93 -13.78
N CYS A 531 15.39 6.58 -13.54
CA CYS A 531 15.07 7.27 -12.30
C CYS A 531 14.79 6.28 -11.16
N LEU A 532 14.29 5.08 -11.47
CA LEU A 532 14.07 4.01 -10.50
C LEU A 532 15.37 3.24 -10.22
N LYS A 533 15.73 3.12 -8.94
CA LYS A 533 16.93 2.40 -8.48
C LYS A 533 16.54 1.23 -7.61
N GLN A 534 17.04 0.04 -7.94
CA GLN A 534 16.81 -1.17 -7.17
C GLN A 534 17.48 -1.04 -5.79
N VAL A 535 16.70 -1.24 -4.75
CA VAL A 535 17.18 -1.24 -3.35
C VAL A 535 17.04 -2.63 -2.71
N PHE A 536 16.09 -3.45 -3.18
CA PHE A 536 15.99 -4.86 -2.80
C PHE A 536 15.94 -5.72 -4.08
N PRO A 537 16.76 -6.78 -4.21
CA PRO A 537 17.62 -7.39 -3.19
C PRO A 537 19.03 -6.76 -3.03
N LYS A 538 19.31 -5.58 -3.63
CA LYS A 538 20.63 -4.91 -3.52
C LYS A 538 21.15 -4.81 -2.07
N TYR A 539 20.28 -4.44 -1.13
CA TYR A 539 20.61 -4.35 0.29
C TYR A 539 20.09 -5.55 1.11
N ALA A 540 19.69 -6.67 0.49
CA ALA A 540 19.03 -7.78 1.19
C ALA A 540 19.82 -8.31 2.40
N LYS A 541 21.16 -8.40 2.30
CA LYS A 541 22.02 -8.80 3.43
C LYS A 541 21.79 -7.96 4.71
N GLN A 542 21.40 -6.68 4.58
CA GLN A 542 21.15 -5.76 5.69
C GLN A 542 19.73 -5.82 6.25
N PHE A 543 18.79 -6.50 5.58
CA PHE A 543 17.36 -6.48 5.95
C PHE A 543 16.69 -7.87 5.99
N SER A 544 17.35 -8.94 5.53
CA SER A 544 16.76 -10.28 5.49
C SER A 544 16.34 -10.83 6.86
N TYR A 545 17.03 -10.44 7.94
CA TYR A 545 16.68 -10.88 9.30
C TYR A 545 15.31 -10.33 9.77
N LEU A 546 14.83 -9.23 9.19
CA LEU A 546 13.51 -8.66 9.48
C LEU A 546 12.36 -9.47 8.85
N ARG A 547 12.64 -10.45 7.98
CA ARG A 547 11.62 -11.24 7.27
C ARG A 547 11.03 -12.40 8.09
N LEU A 548 11.05 -12.32 9.43
CA LEU A 548 10.44 -13.34 10.30
C LEU A 548 8.94 -13.50 10.04
N VAL A 549 8.19 -12.39 9.97
CA VAL A 549 6.73 -12.43 9.72
C VAL A 549 6.39 -12.95 8.32
N ASP A 550 7.26 -12.72 7.33
CA ASP A 550 7.14 -13.29 5.97
C ASP A 550 7.30 -14.83 5.98
N ARG A 551 8.21 -15.37 6.81
CA ARG A 551 8.30 -16.82 7.06
C ARG A 551 7.08 -17.36 7.82
N VAL A 552 6.55 -16.63 8.80
CA VAL A 552 5.29 -17.01 9.49
C VAL A 552 4.10 -17.03 8.51
N ALA A 553 4.01 -16.06 7.59
CA ALA A 553 2.99 -16.06 6.54
C ALA A 553 3.16 -17.23 5.55
N ALA A 554 4.39 -17.63 5.21
CA ALA A 554 4.63 -18.84 4.43
C ALA A 554 4.13 -20.12 5.14
N LEU A 555 4.23 -20.18 6.47
CA LEU A 555 3.60 -21.25 7.26
C LEU A 555 2.07 -21.14 7.22
N PHE A 556 1.49 -19.96 7.47
CA PHE A 556 0.04 -19.72 7.40
C PHE A 556 -0.56 -20.17 6.06
N ILE A 557 0.00 -19.67 4.95
CA ILE A 557 -0.41 -20.00 3.57
C ILE A 557 -0.37 -21.51 3.31
N ARG A 558 0.64 -22.21 3.84
CA ARG A 558 0.78 -23.68 3.71
C ARG A 558 -0.34 -24.45 4.42
N PHE A 559 -0.98 -23.87 5.43
CA PHE A 559 -2.01 -24.53 6.26
C PHE A 559 -3.44 -24.08 6.02
N LEU A 560 -3.68 -23.02 5.21
CA LEU A 560 -5.02 -22.58 4.80
C LEU A 560 -5.90 -23.71 4.26
N GLY A 561 -5.32 -24.68 3.54
CA GLY A 561 -5.96 -25.93 3.12
C GLY A 561 -6.98 -25.80 1.98
N VAL A 562 -7.66 -24.67 1.86
CA VAL A 562 -8.61 -24.33 0.79
C VAL A 562 -7.98 -23.30 -0.14
N LYS A 563 -8.18 -23.44 -1.47
CA LYS A 563 -7.71 -22.44 -2.45
C LYS A 563 -8.66 -21.24 -2.45
N GLY A 564 -8.12 -20.02 -2.40
CA GLY A 564 -8.89 -18.78 -2.50
C GLY A 564 -9.47 -18.23 -1.19
N THR A 565 -9.17 -18.84 -0.03
CA THR A 565 -9.52 -18.23 1.26
C THR A 565 -8.35 -17.44 1.84
N THR A 566 -8.66 -16.42 2.65
CA THR A 566 -7.68 -15.67 3.46
C THR A 566 -7.70 -16.07 4.94
N LYS A 567 -8.55 -17.04 5.32
CA LYS A 567 -8.81 -17.45 6.71
C LYS A 567 -8.39 -18.88 6.97
N LEU A 568 -7.63 -19.10 8.05
CA LEU A 568 -7.25 -20.42 8.53
C LEU A 568 -8.34 -20.98 9.44
N GLY A 569 -8.99 -22.08 9.03
CA GLY A 569 -9.96 -22.79 9.87
C GLY A 569 -9.31 -23.62 10.99
N PRO A 570 -10.08 -24.07 12.00
CA PRO A 570 -9.55 -24.77 13.18
C PRO A 570 -8.86 -26.09 12.83
N THR A 571 -9.36 -26.81 11.81
CA THR A 571 -8.73 -28.03 11.31
C THR A 571 -7.36 -27.77 10.68
N GLY A 572 -7.19 -26.65 9.97
CA GLY A 572 -5.90 -26.20 9.45
C GLY A 572 -4.92 -25.88 10.57
N PHE A 573 -5.36 -25.10 11.58
CA PHE A 573 -4.55 -24.76 12.74
C PHE A 573 -4.13 -26.00 13.56
N ARG A 574 -5.05 -26.93 13.86
CA ARG A 574 -4.70 -28.21 14.51
C ARG A 574 -3.70 -29.03 13.69
N THR A 575 -3.80 -28.99 12.36
CA THR A 575 -2.86 -29.69 11.46
C THR A 575 -1.47 -29.04 11.48
N PHE A 576 -1.38 -27.71 11.55
CA PHE A 576 -0.14 -26.98 11.80
C PHE A 576 0.53 -27.42 13.11
N ILE A 577 -0.20 -27.39 14.23
CA ILE A 577 0.31 -27.79 15.56
C ILE A 577 0.83 -29.23 15.57
N ARG A 578 0.08 -30.17 14.99
CA ARG A 578 0.47 -31.59 14.92
C ARG A 578 1.71 -31.80 14.04
N ASN A 579 1.72 -31.24 12.84
CA ASN A 579 2.82 -31.43 11.89
C ASN A 579 4.13 -30.78 12.38
N CYS A 580 4.04 -29.66 13.10
CA CYS A 580 5.19 -28.99 13.70
C CYS A 580 5.57 -29.55 15.10
N LYS A 581 4.81 -30.53 15.61
CA LYS A 581 4.98 -31.15 16.95
C LYS A 581 5.02 -30.12 18.09
N LEU A 582 4.05 -29.21 18.12
CA LEU A 582 3.99 -28.10 19.09
C LEU A 582 3.17 -28.43 20.35
N SER A 583 2.31 -29.45 20.31
CA SER A 583 1.60 -29.95 21.49
C SER A 583 2.45 -30.94 22.31
N ASN A 584 2.20 -30.99 23.61
CA ASN A 584 2.84 -31.89 24.59
C ASN A 584 1.91 -32.07 25.82
N SER A 585 2.38 -32.73 26.89
CA SER A 585 1.60 -32.93 28.11
C SER A 585 1.15 -31.63 28.79
N SER A 586 1.94 -30.57 28.73
CA SER A 586 1.60 -29.24 29.29
C SER A 586 0.89 -28.32 28.30
N PHE A 587 0.65 -28.74 27.06
CA PHE A 587 -0.09 -28.01 26.04
C PHE A 587 -0.81 -29.00 25.12
N SER A 588 -1.97 -29.48 25.61
CA SER A 588 -2.81 -30.48 24.96
C SER A 588 -3.56 -29.91 23.74
N MET A 589 -4.15 -30.79 22.92
CA MET A 589 -4.99 -30.35 21.80
C MET A 589 -6.24 -29.56 22.25
N ALA A 590 -6.73 -29.76 23.47
CA ALA A 590 -7.80 -28.93 24.03
C ALA A 590 -7.32 -27.49 24.30
N ALA A 591 -6.12 -27.32 24.85
CA ALA A 591 -5.51 -25.99 25.04
C ALA A 591 -5.21 -25.28 23.71
N VAL A 592 -4.93 -26.06 22.65
CA VAL A 592 -4.78 -25.56 21.27
C VAL A 592 -6.10 -25.03 20.71
N ASP A 593 -7.20 -25.76 20.91
CA ASP A 593 -8.52 -25.34 20.43
C ASP A 593 -9.03 -24.10 21.21
N ILE A 594 -8.77 -24.02 22.53
CA ILE A 594 -9.03 -22.80 23.33
C ILE A 594 -8.24 -21.61 22.78
N LEU A 595 -6.92 -21.75 22.57
CA LEU A 595 -6.07 -20.69 22.02
C LEU A 595 -6.58 -20.19 20.66
N TYR A 596 -6.99 -21.11 19.79
CA TYR A 596 -7.58 -20.77 18.49
C TYR A 596 -8.88 -19.97 18.66
N ILE A 597 -9.80 -20.42 19.53
CA ILE A 597 -11.10 -19.77 19.76
C ILE A 597 -10.90 -18.36 20.33
N ASP A 598 -10.08 -18.19 21.37
CA ASP A 598 -9.90 -16.90 22.04
C ASP A 598 -9.27 -15.83 21.13
N ILE A 599 -8.23 -16.20 20.37
CA ILE A 599 -7.60 -15.29 19.43
C ILE A 599 -8.54 -14.98 18.25
N THR A 600 -9.19 -15.99 17.67
CA THR A 600 -10.13 -15.79 16.55
C THR A 600 -11.31 -14.92 16.97
N ARG A 601 -11.85 -15.11 18.18
CA ARG A 601 -12.93 -14.28 18.73
C ARG A 601 -12.51 -12.82 18.91
N ARG A 602 -11.32 -12.56 19.47
CA ARG A 602 -10.80 -11.18 19.57
C ARG A 602 -10.67 -10.52 18.20
N TRP A 603 -10.00 -11.17 17.24
CA TRP A 603 -9.78 -10.58 15.92
C TRP A 603 -11.07 -10.40 15.11
N ASN A 604 -12.06 -11.29 15.26
CA ASN A 604 -13.38 -11.12 14.65
C ASN A 604 -14.19 -9.98 15.28
N SER A 605 -13.89 -9.59 16.53
CA SER A 605 -14.47 -8.40 17.18
C SER A 605 -13.78 -7.09 16.77
N MET A 606 -12.64 -7.15 16.07
CA MET A 606 -11.82 -5.99 15.63
C MET A 606 -11.81 -5.83 14.09
N GLY A 607 -12.80 -6.42 13.41
CA GLY A 607 -12.87 -6.51 11.96
C GLY A 607 -14.30 -6.34 11.44
N ILE A 608 -14.43 -5.68 10.28
CA ILE A 608 -15.71 -5.32 9.66
C ILE A 608 -16.32 -6.50 8.87
N ASP A 609 -15.48 -7.40 8.35
CA ASP A 609 -15.92 -8.53 7.52
C ASP A 609 -16.20 -9.80 8.36
N HIS A 610 -17.42 -9.89 8.90
CA HIS A 610 -17.95 -11.10 9.54
C HIS A 610 -18.28 -12.24 8.55
N LYS A 611 -18.02 -12.07 7.25
CA LYS A 611 -18.47 -12.99 6.18
C LYS A 611 -17.66 -14.28 6.06
N GLU A 612 -16.42 -14.32 6.55
CA GLU A 612 -15.58 -15.54 6.53
C GLU A 612 -15.15 -15.96 7.94
N SER A 613 -15.57 -17.16 8.35
CA SER A 613 -15.19 -17.78 9.61
C SER A 613 -13.77 -18.33 9.59
N GLY A 614 -12.87 -17.74 10.38
CA GLY A 614 -11.56 -18.31 10.67
C GLY A 614 -10.53 -17.28 11.12
N MET A 615 -9.33 -17.76 11.40
CA MET A 615 -8.19 -16.95 11.85
C MET A 615 -7.53 -16.26 10.64
N CYS A 616 -7.48 -14.92 10.62
CA CYS A 616 -6.70 -14.17 9.61
C CYS A 616 -5.18 -14.26 9.87
N LEU A 617 -4.35 -13.72 8.97
CA LEU A 617 -2.90 -13.79 9.13
C LEU A 617 -2.43 -13.12 10.44
N GLN A 618 -2.94 -11.92 10.78
CA GLN A 618 -2.51 -11.21 11.98
C GLN A 618 -2.86 -11.99 13.26
N ALA A 619 -4.06 -12.59 13.28
CA ALA A 619 -4.48 -13.50 14.35
C ALA A 619 -3.57 -14.74 14.45
N PHE A 620 -3.13 -15.30 13.32
CA PHE A 620 -2.16 -16.39 13.31
C PHE A 620 -0.76 -15.96 13.75
N VAL A 621 -0.31 -14.75 13.40
CA VAL A 621 0.95 -14.18 13.87
C VAL A 621 0.92 -14.01 15.40
N GLU A 622 -0.17 -13.50 15.96
CA GLU A 622 -0.36 -13.42 17.42
C GLU A 622 -0.32 -14.81 18.07
N ALA A 623 -1.07 -15.78 17.51
CA ALA A 623 -1.05 -17.17 18.00
C ALA A 623 0.37 -17.77 17.93
N PHE A 624 1.13 -17.48 16.88
CA PHE A 624 2.51 -17.90 16.70
C PHE A 624 3.44 -17.28 17.76
N PHE A 625 3.25 -15.99 18.10
CA PHE A 625 4.00 -15.32 19.16
C PHE A 625 3.69 -15.92 20.54
N CYS A 626 2.42 -16.19 20.85
CA CYS A 626 2.04 -16.88 22.08
C CYS A 626 2.68 -18.28 22.19
N LEU A 627 2.74 -19.04 21.09
CA LEU A 627 3.43 -20.34 21.03
C LEU A 627 4.95 -20.20 21.22
N ALA A 628 5.56 -19.17 20.64
CA ALA A 628 6.99 -18.89 20.75
C ALA A 628 7.36 -18.53 22.20
N GLN A 629 6.64 -17.57 22.80
CA GLN A 629 6.76 -17.18 24.20
C GLN A 629 6.57 -18.36 25.16
N ARG A 630 5.57 -19.22 24.92
CA ARG A 630 5.33 -20.41 25.75
C ARG A 630 6.52 -21.36 25.73
N LYS A 631 7.21 -21.49 24.59
CA LYS A 631 8.27 -22.49 24.34
C LYS A 631 9.68 -22.00 24.67
N TYR A 632 9.98 -20.72 24.46
CA TYR A 632 11.34 -20.16 24.49
C TYR A 632 11.46 -18.99 25.48
N LYS A 633 10.80 -19.07 26.64
CA LYS A 633 10.62 -18.00 27.65
C LYS A 633 11.86 -17.16 28.02
N SER A 634 13.06 -17.71 27.91
CA SER A 634 14.33 -17.05 28.27
C SER A 634 14.93 -16.16 27.18
N LEU A 635 14.41 -16.17 25.95
CA LEU A 635 14.95 -15.41 24.82
C LEU A 635 14.17 -14.11 24.56
N PRO A 636 14.75 -13.08 23.91
CA PRO A 636 14.01 -11.95 23.33
C PRO A 636 12.94 -12.41 22.31
N LEU A 637 11.86 -11.64 22.15
CA LEU A 637 10.71 -12.07 21.32
C LEU A 637 11.08 -12.44 19.87
N HIS A 638 11.99 -11.71 19.22
CA HIS A 638 12.44 -12.05 17.87
C HIS A 638 13.18 -13.39 17.81
N ASP A 639 14.01 -13.71 18.80
CA ASP A 639 14.73 -14.98 18.90
C ASP A 639 13.79 -16.14 19.23
N GLN A 640 12.78 -15.91 20.08
CA GLN A 640 11.71 -16.88 20.34
C GLN A 640 10.97 -17.25 19.04
N VAL A 641 10.61 -16.24 18.25
CA VAL A 641 9.88 -16.40 16.99
C VAL A 641 10.77 -17.06 15.94
N ALA A 642 12.02 -16.64 15.78
CA ALA A 642 12.99 -17.27 14.89
C ALA A 642 13.18 -18.77 15.22
N SER A 643 13.42 -19.09 16.50
CA SER A 643 13.58 -20.46 16.99
C SER A 643 12.34 -21.33 16.73
N LEU A 644 11.13 -20.76 16.86
CA LEU A 644 9.89 -21.48 16.56
C LEU A 644 9.72 -21.70 15.04
N ILE A 645 10.06 -20.72 14.20
CA ILE A 645 10.01 -20.86 12.74
C ILE A 645 10.94 -21.98 12.29
N GLU A 646 12.19 -21.97 12.74
CA GLU A 646 13.20 -22.99 12.38
C GLU A 646 12.78 -24.39 12.81
N LEU A 647 12.22 -24.53 14.02
CA LEU A 647 11.62 -25.79 14.46
C LEU A 647 10.50 -26.24 13.51
N CYS A 648 9.57 -25.34 13.15
CA CYS A 648 8.46 -25.65 12.25
C CYS A 648 8.96 -26.07 10.86
N GLU A 649 9.85 -25.30 10.26
CA GLU A 649 10.44 -25.57 8.94
C GLU A 649 11.17 -26.92 8.92
N CYS A 650 12.02 -27.20 9.92
CA CYS A 650 12.74 -28.48 10.06
C CYS A 650 11.78 -29.68 10.18
N ARG A 651 10.73 -29.58 11.02
CA ARG A 651 9.72 -30.65 11.15
C ARG A 651 8.94 -30.87 9.84
N LEU A 652 8.62 -29.79 9.14
CA LEU A 652 7.88 -29.82 7.88
C LEU A 652 8.71 -30.25 6.67
N ALA A 653 10.04 -30.12 6.73
CA ALA A 653 10.99 -30.71 5.79
C ALA A 653 11.11 -32.22 5.99
N ALA A 654 11.28 -32.68 7.25
CA ALA A 654 11.32 -34.10 7.58
C ALA A 654 10.05 -34.86 7.14
N LEU A 655 8.86 -34.24 7.24
CA LEU A 655 7.61 -34.80 6.73
C LEU A 655 7.56 -34.92 5.20
N ARG A 656 8.23 -34.02 4.45
CA ARG A 656 8.38 -34.15 2.99
C ARG A 656 9.30 -35.28 2.61
N GLY A 657 10.46 -35.40 3.28
CA GLY A 657 11.39 -36.53 3.08
C GLY A 657 10.72 -37.88 3.29
N LYS A 658 9.91 -38.02 4.35
CA LYS A 658 9.12 -39.24 4.57
C LYS A 658 8.09 -39.51 3.47
N ARG A 659 7.41 -38.50 2.94
CA ARG A 659 6.47 -38.71 1.81
C ARG A 659 7.15 -39.10 0.50
N LEU A 660 8.38 -38.65 0.25
CA LEU A 660 9.16 -39.07 -0.91
C LEU A 660 9.61 -40.54 -0.78
N VAL A 661 10.09 -40.95 0.38
CA VAL A 661 10.52 -42.35 0.64
C VAL A 661 9.34 -43.34 0.55
N TRP A 662 8.13 -42.93 0.94
CA TRP A 662 6.93 -43.78 0.91
C TRP A 662 6.09 -43.61 -0.38
N GLY A 663 6.60 -42.86 -1.36
CA GLY A 663 5.99 -42.64 -2.68
C GLY A 663 6.66 -43.40 -3.83
N CYS A 664 7.64 -44.26 -3.52
CA CYS A 664 8.32 -45.16 -4.46
C CYS A 664 8.13 -46.63 -4.05
N GLY A 665 6.91 -46.98 -3.64
CA GLY A 665 6.46 -48.35 -3.38
C GLY A 665 5.38 -48.74 -4.37
#